data_AF-A0A938RSL8-F1
#
_entry.id   AF-A0A938RSL8-F1
#
_cell.length_a   1.000
_cell.length_b   1.000
_cell.length_c   1.000
_cell.angle_alpha   90.00
_cell.angle_beta   90.00
_cell.angle_gamma   90.00
#
_symmetry.space_group_name_H-M   'P 1'
#
loop_
_entity.id
_entity.type
_entity.pdbx_description
1 polymer ?
#
loop_
_entity_poly.entity_id
_entity_poly.type
_entity_poly.pdbx_seq_one_letter_code
_entity_poly.pdbx_strand_id
1 'polypeptide(L)'
;MPEPAYVPTVSRWASALAVLALAACGQTPSPPVAGGPDNSVFFPEPDVAAGLPDTVKEVKTDSGGDLTPDTVATEGLIEVADVGDGQGDGGKSETASDADEVEDDAGPDGEVVETVGNPCFPNPCKEPNKTVCSQAAGKPLCGCVPGYSAGSDGSCVQVCVPPTAAPPPQPGLVKGDLTITEIMIWPISIKDEFGEWFEVKNTSNKVIDLNGLTITDNKPTGGDKHVINGCAGKMTVKPGEYIALGRETDKAKNGGIALAYKYTGTAFTNFGNDAVVLRAEYTTPTKKNVDIDKVEWSVSWPIGEWKGAAIQVDVTQTNDYGNDSVKNWCASPTKMPSGDFGTPGAANPECPAPPDKDVDGVPDATDNCPNLYNPPESDGLQADKDSDTVGDVCDNCPDAPNADQLNSDADPPGDACDPVQCGDGDLDAGETCDDGNDFLGDGCENCLIATAVAGNLVINEIMAHTAEIDDKDGQWIELYNPTGTPVKIKDWKLEVKNGVGGKQKTHVIAADITVPSKGFLVLAANTNKILNGGVTAAYAFNPALGGGLLLEPTTDTLSLIDVPGKKLVDQVAYGTLTPPIKTNVSLQLDPKYATTTQNNVKLYWCYGDQPIGQSGNLGTPGAPNASCAPPGKDIDGDNSPNEKDNCPFLANADQADQDQDLLGDACDVCPKVADPKQSDADGDGVGDLCDNCIGIGNPNQADADSDGFGDACDSATCGNGSTEAAELCDDGNKEGGDGCSINCQKESFAPGQIIVTEIMINPKAVNDEVGEWIEFYNPGELTIDINGWVLRDQGGSKKFTLKSAKALFIPAGSYFVVGGSADKTANGGAPVQIGWFQQPPSPFSLPNVSQGDVILEWNGKVIDQVTFSPKGFVCTLPNPPPNCGPTTGFPVVEGKSMQLDPAAYDHTKNDDFKNWCEAQDPYGDGDWGSPGQANPPCVNPCTGKPDNSSCGKDLICLSGKCKPAPKCGDGQIQAALNEECDDGNVNDGDGCSATCKKEAPPAPKGTVLITEIMPDPDAVVDSKGEWIELYNPSADAIDLVGWQIKVNTFVHTVAAPAGGGGLSIAPKQYALLIALGDIAVNNGQKPFYAWGDHPTSGQFQLQNLTLDIKLQLINPQGALVDEINFGKLPWALGQAAMLKSGCFDVTSNDMPDCWVPATPQCGYGTWLGLSSYVVDPPPCKVASDCKLPNLCVPVTGVTEAGKTLWKFDPASTTPRCGARDRGTPGTGNTCP
;
A
#
# COMPACT_ATOMS: atom_id res chain seq x y z
N MET A 1 41.26 19.37 32.63
CA MET A 1 41.56 20.53 33.50
C MET A 1 42.70 21.33 32.86
N PRO A 2 42.69 22.67 32.89
CA PRO A 2 41.63 23.57 33.33
C PRO A 2 41.08 24.52 32.24
N GLU A 3 39.94 25.11 32.54
CA GLU A 3 39.43 26.42 32.05
C GLU A 3 40.46 27.57 32.26
N PRO A 4 40.31 28.81 31.69
CA PRO A 4 39.08 29.62 31.88
C PRO A 4 38.71 30.77 30.88
N ALA A 5 37.43 31.17 30.96
CA ALA A 5 36.88 32.55 30.84
C ALA A 5 37.06 33.34 29.50
N TYR A 6 36.07 34.12 29.04
CA TYR A 6 35.53 35.29 29.74
C TYR A 6 34.13 35.73 29.25
N VAL A 7 33.34 36.40 30.11
CA VAL A 7 32.02 36.98 29.78
C VAL A 7 31.81 38.33 30.50
N PRO A 8 31.31 39.36 29.78
CA PRO A 8 30.31 40.29 30.33
C PRO A 8 29.15 40.52 29.31
N THR A 9 27.86 40.30 29.61
CA THR A 9 26.95 41.08 30.49
C THR A 9 26.81 42.58 30.12
N VAL A 10 25.66 43.26 30.22
CA VAL A 10 24.53 43.09 31.17
C VAL A 10 23.21 43.76 30.69
N SER A 11 22.04 43.18 31.05
CA SER A 11 20.84 43.78 31.72
C SER A 11 20.14 45.06 31.19
N ARG A 12 18.89 45.45 31.52
CA ARG A 12 17.65 44.94 32.20
C ARG A 12 16.52 45.96 31.90
N TRP A 13 15.22 45.78 32.20
CA TRP A 13 14.47 45.84 33.49
C TRP A 13 12.96 45.59 33.15
N ALA A 14 11.95 45.37 34.01
CA ALA A 14 11.69 44.78 35.35
C ALA A 14 10.18 45.12 35.68
N SER A 15 9.36 44.53 36.57
CA SER A 15 9.44 43.56 37.69
C SER A 15 8.06 42.84 37.78
N ALA A 16 7.93 41.52 37.97
CA ALA A 16 8.07 40.71 39.20
C ALA A 16 7.00 40.90 40.31
N LEU A 17 6.28 39.82 40.67
CA LEU A 17 5.76 39.52 42.02
C LEU A 17 5.34 38.03 42.16
N ALA A 18 5.38 37.48 43.38
CA ALA A 18 5.25 36.04 43.73
C ALA A 18 4.56 35.90 45.12
N VAL A 19 4.47 34.79 45.89
CA VAL A 19 5.19 33.48 45.94
C VAL A 19 4.31 32.40 46.64
N LEU A 20 4.45 31.12 46.26
CA LEU A 20 4.50 29.84 47.04
C LEU A 20 4.50 28.68 45.99
N ALA A 21 5.01 27.44 46.13
CA ALA A 21 5.44 26.50 47.20
C ALA A 21 4.36 25.47 47.63
N LEU A 22 4.64 24.16 47.82
CA LEU A 22 5.90 23.37 47.91
C LEU A 22 5.92 22.24 46.82
N ALA A 23 7.03 21.75 46.23
CA ALA A 23 8.21 21.00 46.73
C ALA A 23 7.90 19.53 47.17
N ALA A 24 8.74 18.49 46.95
CA ALA A 24 10.16 18.44 46.54
C ALA A 24 10.63 17.10 45.87
N CYS A 25 11.91 17.10 45.47
CA CYS A 25 12.83 16.08 44.89
C CYS A 25 12.74 14.59 45.30
N GLY A 26 13.38 13.71 44.49
CA GLY A 26 14.07 12.50 45.02
C GLY A 26 14.36 11.37 44.01
N GLN A 27 15.60 10.84 44.00
CA GLN A 27 15.98 9.58 43.29
C GLN A 27 15.91 8.35 44.23
N THR A 28 15.81 7.16 43.62
CA THR A 28 16.13 5.77 44.06
C THR A 28 16.47 5.47 45.54
N PRO A 29 15.94 4.36 46.11
CA PRO A 29 16.80 3.16 46.26
C PRO A 29 16.10 1.77 46.25
N SER A 30 16.91 0.71 46.38
CA SER A 30 16.56 -0.71 46.71
C SER A 30 17.69 -1.27 47.60
N PRO A 31 17.71 -2.54 48.11
CA PRO A 31 16.66 -3.53 48.48
C PRO A 31 16.66 -3.79 50.03
N PRO A 32 16.10 -4.88 50.62
CA PRO A 32 16.74 -6.23 50.71
C PRO A 32 15.76 -7.46 50.71
N VAL A 33 16.02 -8.59 50.01
CA VAL A 33 16.87 -9.79 50.33
C VAL A 33 16.38 -10.75 51.44
N ALA A 34 15.98 -11.98 51.04
CA ALA A 34 16.28 -13.30 51.66
C ALA A 34 15.62 -14.43 50.84
N GLY A 35 16.22 -15.60 50.53
CA GLY A 35 17.61 -16.09 50.68
C GLY A 35 17.80 -17.45 49.97
N GLY A 36 19.04 -17.83 49.64
CA GLY A 36 19.41 -19.12 48.98
C GLY A 36 19.61 -20.29 49.96
N PRO A 37 20.43 -21.33 49.66
CA PRO A 37 21.50 -21.43 48.65
C PRO A 37 21.34 -22.68 47.70
N ASP A 38 22.28 -23.21 46.90
CA ASP A 38 23.76 -23.22 46.98
C ASP A 38 24.49 -23.63 45.65
N ASN A 39 25.63 -22.97 45.36
CA ASN A 39 26.86 -23.44 44.65
C ASN A 39 26.85 -24.08 43.22
N SER A 40 27.85 -23.90 42.33
CA SER A 40 29.05 -23.00 42.35
C SER A 40 29.85 -22.89 41.01
N VAL A 41 30.05 -21.66 40.52
CA VAL A 41 31.31 -21.01 40.02
C VAL A 41 32.19 -21.64 38.89
N PHE A 42 32.38 -20.96 37.74
CA PHE A 42 33.67 -20.33 37.28
C PHE A 42 33.60 -19.58 35.90
N PHE A 43 34.51 -18.60 35.70
CA PHE A 43 34.84 -17.79 34.48
C PHE A 43 36.04 -18.42 33.70
N PRO A 44 36.63 -17.88 32.58
CA PRO A 44 36.50 -16.55 31.91
C PRO A 44 36.50 -16.52 30.34
N GLU A 45 36.64 -15.32 29.78
CA GLU A 45 37.12 -14.96 28.40
C GLU A 45 38.69 -14.85 28.37
N PRO A 46 39.37 -14.26 27.35
CA PRO A 46 39.45 -14.55 25.90
C PRO A 46 40.92 -14.83 25.43
N ASP A 47 41.23 -14.56 24.14
CA ASP A 47 42.52 -14.08 23.55
C ASP A 47 43.57 -14.97 22.83
N VAL A 48 44.02 -14.43 21.66
CA VAL A 48 45.35 -14.48 20.99
C VAL A 48 45.91 -15.75 20.27
N ALA A 49 45.75 -15.72 18.93
CA ALA A 49 46.75 -15.84 17.83
C ALA A 49 47.64 -17.09 17.50
N ALA A 50 47.80 -17.27 16.17
CA ALA A 50 48.95 -17.79 15.38
C ALA A 50 49.28 -19.31 15.33
N GLY A 51 49.53 -19.83 14.10
CA GLY A 51 50.25 -21.10 13.89
C GLY A 51 49.93 -21.92 12.61
N LEU A 52 50.50 -21.57 11.46
CA LEU A 52 50.79 -22.52 10.35
C LEU A 52 52.00 -23.41 10.74
N PRO A 53 52.15 -24.69 10.27
CA PRO A 53 52.42 -24.96 8.85
C PRO A 53 51.98 -26.33 8.23
N ASP A 54 51.62 -26.27 6.95
CA ASP A 54 52.07 -27.11 5.81
C ASP A 54 52.32 -28.65 5.91
N THR A 55 51.66 -29.42 5.02
CA THR A 55 52.23 -30.22 3.87
C THR A 55 51.69 -31.63 3.55
N VAL A 56 51.46 -31.86 2.23
CA VAL A 56 51.87 -33.05 1.41
C VAL A 56 50.94 -34.30 1.21
N LYS A 57 50.31 -34.36 0.00
CA LYS A 57 50.27 -35.47 -1.02
C LYS A 57 49.49 -36.81 -0.74
N GLU A 58 48.96 -37.59 -1.71
CA GLU A 58 48.74 -37.45 -3.19
C GLU A 58 47.80 -38.51 -3.84
N VAL A 59 47.42 -38.27 -5.12
CA VAL A 59 47.20 -39.23 -6.26
C VAL A 59 45.84 -39.97 -6.49
N LYS A 60 45.05 -39.38 -7.41
CA LYS A 60 44.44 -39.85 -8.69
C LYS A 60 43.82 -41.26 -8.93
N THR A 61 42.82 -41.27 -9.85
CA THR A 61 42.69 -42.00 -11.16
C THR A 61 41.28 -42.61 -11.38
N ASP A 62 40.70 -42.76 -12.59
CA ASP A 62 40.73 -41.97 -13.86
C ASP A 62 39.64 -42.52 -14.83
N SER A 63 39.20 -41.71 -15.81
CA SER A 63 38.42 -42.08 -17.03
C SER A 63 36.99 -42.71 -16.90
N GLY A 64 36.07 -42.59 -17.87
CA GLY A 64 36.05 -41.82 -19.13
C GLY A 64 35.18 -42.48 -20.23
N GLY A 65 34.43 -41.71 -21.03
CA GLY A 65 33.65 -42.22 -22.18
C GLY A 65 32.67 -41.19 -22.76
N ASP A 66 32.63 -41.05 -24.09
CA ASP A 66 31.91 -40.04 -24.87
C ASP A 66 31.13 -40.71 -26.05
N LEU A 67 30.15 -39.98 -26.64
CA LEU A 67 29.76 -39.94 -28.07
C LEU A 67 28.30 -39.45 -28.28
N THR A 68 28.10 -38.69 -29.37
CA THR A 68 26.83 -38.11 -29.89
C THR A 68 26.52 -38.70 -31.30
N PRO A 69 25.61 -38.16 -32.16
CA PRO A 69 24.36 -37.37 -32.01
C PRO A 69 23.15 -38.07 -32.73
N ASP A 70 21.99 -37.40 -32.91
CA ASP A 70 21.46 -36.94 -34.24
C ASP A 70 19.91 -36.70 -34.40
N THR A 71 19.61 -35.54 -35.00
CA THR A 71 18.56 -35.17 -36.00
C THR A 71 17.01 -35.32 -35.84
N VAL A 72 16.33 -34.15 -35.98
CA VAL A 72 15.24 -33.81 -36.96
C VAL A 72 13.77 -34.31 -36.77
N ALA A 73 12.97 -33.42 -36.14
CA ALA A 73 11.85 -32.62 -36.70
C ALA A 73 10.48 -33.19 -37.21
N THR A 74 9.50 -32.26 -37.20
CA THR A 74 8.25 -32.12 -38.00
C THR A 74 7.06 -33.08 -37.83
N GLU A 75 5.91 -32.48 -37.46
CA GLU A 75 4.52 -32.73 -37.93
C GLU A 75 3.88 -34.15 -37.82
N GLY A 76 2.56 -34.33 -37.69
CA GLY A 76 1.44 -33.39 -37.52
C GLY A 76 0.07 -34.04 -37.81
N LEU A 77 -0.99 -33.59 -37.10
CA LEU A 77 -2.43 -33.69 -37.42
C LEU A 77 -3.19 -35.06 -37.43
N ILE A 78 -4.19 -35.14 -36.53
CA ILE A 78 -5.63 -35.42 -36.77
C ILE A 78 -6.11 -36.83 -37.25
N GLU A 79 -6.74 -37.55 -36.29
CA GLU A 79 -8.08 -38.22 -36.29
C GLU A 79 -8.54 -39.32 -37.30
N VAL A 80 -9.61 -40.03 -36.86
CA VAL A 80 -10.57 -40.92 -37.58
C VAL A 80 -9.98 -42.21 -38.21
N ALA A 81 -10.10 -43.43 -37.66
CA ALA A 81 -11.17 -44.18 -36.94
C ALA A 81 -12.21 -44.90 -37.83
N ASP A 82 -12.17 -46.24 -37.85
CA ASP A 82 -13.24 -47.22 -38.21
C ASP A 82 -12.69 -48.64 -37.89
N VAL A 83 -13.40 -49.73 -37.58
CA VAL A 83 -14.84 -50.09 -37.56
C VAL A 83 -15.18 -50.84 -36.24
N GLY A 84 -16.45 -51.06 -35.89
CA GLY A 84 -16.93 -51.73 -34.64
C GLY A 84 -16.66 -53.24 -34.51
N ASP A 85 -17.41 -54.03 -33.71
CA ASP A 85 -18.66 -53.81 -32.97
C ASP A 85 -18.89 -54.86 -31.83
N GLY A 86 -19.80 -54.62 -30.87
CA GLY A 86 -20.49 -55.69 -30.11
C GLY A 86 -20.07 -56.08 -28.67
N GLN A 87 -20.48 -55.28 -27.66
CA GLN A 87 -21.22 -55.69 -26.44
C GLN A 87 -20.82 -56.96 -25.60
N GLY A 88 -20.45 -56.81 -24.30
CA GLY A 88 -20.54 -57.94 -23.32
C GLY A 88 -19.78 -57.86 -21.97
N ASP A 89 -20.49 -57.39 -20.94
CA ASP A 89 -20.26 -57.39 -19.46
C ASP A 89 -19.48 -58.55 -18.75
N GLY A 90 -18.96 -58.30 -17.53
CA GLY A 90 -18.53 -59.33 -16.53
C GLY A 90 -17.14 -59.14 -15.87
N GLY A 91 -17.08 -58.72 -14.59
CA GLY A 91 -15.81 -58.43 -13.84
C GLY A 91 -15.40 -59.43 -12.72
N LYS A 92 -14.60 -58.95 -11.74
CA LYS A 92 -14.03 -59.63 -10.51
C LYS A 92 -12.76 -60.50 -10.74
N SER A 93 -11.84 -60.72 -9.77
CA SER A 93 -11.47 -60.10 -8.46
C SER A 93 -10.08 -60.67 -7.98
N GLU A 94 -9.66 -60.38 -6.73
CA GLU A 94 -8.53 -60.99 -5.96
C GLU A 94 -7.09 -60.68 -6.44
N THR A 95 -5.98 -60.67 -5.65
CA THR A 95 -5.63 -60.83 -4.21
C THR A 95 -4.43 -59.86 -3.91
N ALA A 96 -4.13 -59.30 -2.72
CA ALA A 96 -4.07 -59.72 -1.31
C ALA A 96 -2.72 -60.33 -0.84
N SER A 97 -2.12 -59.74 0.20
CA SER A 97 -1.03 -60.26 1.07
C SER A 97 -0.62 -59.21 2.13
N ASP A 98 -0.10 -59.52 3.33
CA ASP A 98 -0.48 -60.45 4.43
C ASP A 98 0.62 -60.36 5.51
N ALA A 99 0.28 -60.35 6.81
CA ALA A 99 1.18 -60.62 7.94
C ALA A 99 0.43 -60.68 9.30
N ASP A 100 0.00 -61.88 9.68
CA ASP A 100 -0.02 -62.58 10.98
C ASP A 100 -0.08 -61.83 12.35
N GLU A 101 -0.59 -62.41 13.47
CA GLU A 101 -1.78 -63.24 13.76
C GLU A 101 -1.92 -63.43 15.31
N VAL A 102 -2.77 -64.38 15.76
CA VAL A 102 -2.88 -65.00 17.11
C VAL A 102 -3.72 -64.29 18.19
N GLU A 103 -5.04 -64.60 18.17
CA GLU A 103 -5.79 -65.41 19.17
C GLU A 103 -5.44 -65.41 20.68
N ASP A 104 -6.34 -65.70 21.63
CA ASP A 104 -7.83 -65.69 21.75
C ASP A 104 -8.20 -66.03 23.22
N ASP A 105 -9.39 -65.64 23.73
CA ASP A 105 -10.19 -66.41 24.72
C ASP A 105 -11.52 -65.68 25.12
N ALA A 106 -12.54 -66.43 25.53
CA ALA A 106 -13.94 -65.96 25.53
C ALA A 106 -14.67 -65.87 26.91
N GLY A 107 -15.75 -65.07 26.96
CA GLY A 107 -16.68 -65.00 28.11
C GLY A 107 -17.92 -64.10 27.85
N PRO A 108 -19.14 -64.65 27.70
CA PRO A 108 -20.35 -63.90 27.33
C PRO A 108 -21.34 -63.64 28.50
N ASP A 109 -22.28 -62.69 28.33
CA ASP A 109 -23.70 -62.81 28.74
C ASP A 109 -24.55 -61.57 28.33
N GLY A 110 -25.85 -61.77 28.07
CA GLY A 110 -26.97 -60.79 28.03
C GLY A 110 -26.76 -59.44 27.29
N GLU A 111 -27.12 -59.29 26.01
CA GLU A 111 -28.49 -59.11 25.47
C GLU A 111 -29.24 -57.84 25.94
N VAL A 112 -29.26 -56.80 25.10
CA VAL A 112 -30.45 -56.25 24.41
C VAL A 112 -29.95 -55.18 23.41
N VAL A 113 -30.52 -55.14 22.20
CA VAL A 113 -30.22 -54.12 21.18
C VAL A 113 -31.43 -53.21 21.03
N GLU A 114 -31.24 -51.89 21.13
CA GLU A 114 -32.11 -50.95 20.41
C GLU A 114 -31.37 -49.65 20.00
N THR A 115 -31.45 -49.35 18.70
CA THR A 115 -31.13 -48.07 18.02
C THR A 115 -29.96 -47.21 18.54
N VAL A 116 -28.79 -47.35 17.91
CA VAL A 116 -27.88 -46.20 17.76
C VAL A 116 -28.61 -45.17 16.88
N GLY A 117 -28.94 -44.01 17.45
CA GLY A 117 -29.54 -42.90 16.70
C GLY A 117 -28.63 -42.41 15.58
N ASN A 118 -29.20 -42.10 14.42
CA ASN A 118 -28.44 -41.59 13.26
C ASN A 118 -27.76 -40.25 13.63
N PRO A 119 -26.41 -40.13 13.70
CA PRO A 119 -25.74 -38.88 14.01
C PRO A 119 -25.96 -37.75 12.98
N CYS A 120 -26.63 -38.03 11.86
CA CYS A 120 -27.11 -37.03 10.91
C CYS A 120 -28.56 -36.57 11.15
N PHE A 121 -29.21 -36.93 12.27
CA PHE A 121 -30.57 -36.52 12.60
C PHE A 121 -30.75 -36.09 14.07
N PRO A 122 -31.06 -34.80 14.36
CA PRO A 122 -31.10 -33.69 13.41
C PRO A 122 -29.72 -33.45 12.78
N ASN A 123 -29.70 -32.89 11.58
CA ASN A 123 -28.47 -32.67 10.83
C ASN A 123 -27.51 -31.73 11.61
N PRO A 124 -26.33 -32.19 12.04
CA PRO A 124 -25.42 -31.37 12.85
C PRO A 124 -24.64 -30.34 12.03
N CYS A 125 -24.68 -30.43 10.70
CA CYS A 125 -23.96 -29.54 9.80
C CYS A 125 -24.66 -28.19 9.72
N LYS A 126 -24.11 -27.22 10.47
CA LYS A 126 -24.62 -25.83 10.60
C LYS A 126 -23.70 -24.76 9.98
N GLU A 127 -22.57 -25.17 9.41
CA GLU A 127 -21.65 -24.25 8.74
C GLU A 127 -22.19 -23.81 7.37
N PRO A 128 -21.87 -22.59 6.91
CA PRO A 128 -22.17 -22.15 5.55
C PRO A 128 -21.70 -23.18 4.50
N ASN A 129 -22.57 -23.45 3.51
CA ASN A 129 -22.32 -24.38 2.40
C ASN A 129 -22.04 -25.86 2.79
N LYS A 130 -22.28 -26.25 4.06
CA LYS A 130 -22.23 -27.65 4.55
C LYS A 130 -23.59 -28.09 5.09
N THR A 131 -24.42 -28.72 4.25
CA THR A 131 -25.70 -29.31 4.72
C THR A 131 -25.85 -30.80 4.40
N VAL A 132 -24.86 -31.46 3.82
CA VAL A 132 -24.91 -32.91 3.50
C VAL A 132 -24.18 -33.70 4.59
N CYS A 133 -24.91 -34.27 5.54
CA CYS A 133 -24.31 -35.15 6.54
C CYS A 133 -24.19 -36.60 6.04
N SER A 134 -23.01 -37.17 6.23
CA SER A 134 -22.67 -38.57 5.94
C SER A 134 -22.05 -39.23 7.18
N GLN A 135 -21.88 -40.55 7.17
CA GLN A 135 -21.29 -41.29 8.29
C GLN A 135 -19.99 -41.99 7.89
N ALA A 136 -18.95 -41.83 8.71
CA ALA A 136 -17.81 -42.74 8.76
C ALA A 136 -17.40 -42.95 10.22
N ALA A 137 -17.00 -44.18 10.57
CA ALA A 137 -16.53 -44.56 11.92
C ALA A 137 -17.40 -44.03 13.09
N GLY A 138 -18.72 -43.99 12.92
CA GLY A 138 -19.67 -43.56 13.96
C GLY A 138 -19.73 -42.05 14.23
N LYS A 139 -19.06 -41.21 13.43
CA LYS A 139 -19.10 -39.74 13.54
C LYS A 139 -19.81 -39.11 12.32
N PRO A 140 -20.50 -37.97 12.48
CA PRO A 140 -21.06 -37.23 11.36
C PRO A 140 -19.93 -36.53 10.59
N LEU A 141 -19.94 -36.68 9.26
CA LEU A 141 -19.07 -35.98 8.33
C LEU A 141 -19.91 -35.02 7.49
N CYS A 142 -19.61 -33.72 7.61
CA CYS A 142 -20.31 -32.65 6.91
C CYS A 142 -19.71 -32.40 5.52
N GLY A 143 -20.31 -33.03 4.52
CA GLY A 143 -20.06 -32.75 3.11
C GLY A 143 -20.71 -31.44 2.65
N CYS A 144 -20.14 -30.87 1.61
CA CYS A 144 -20.61 -29.64 0.99
C CYS A 144 -21.96 -29.83 0.28
N VAL A 145 -22.70 -28.73 0.09
CA VAL A 145 -23.93 -28.73 -0.71
C VAL A 145 -23.63 -28.96 -2.20
N PRO A 146 -24.59 -29.47 -3.01
CA PRO A 146 -24.42 -29.57 -4.45
C PRO A 146 -24.01 -28.22 -5.07
N GLY A 147 -22.94 -28.22 -5.87
CA GLY A 147 -22.28 -27.00 -6.34
C GLY A 147 -21.13 -26.50 -5.43
N TYR A 148 -20.71 -27.27 -4.43
CA TYR A 148 -19.55 -27.01 -3.57
C TYR A 148 -18.73 -28.30 -3.33
N SER A 149 -17.42 -28.17 -3.06
CA SER A 149 -16.47 -29.26 -2.80
C SER A 149 -15.58 -28.95 -1.60
N ALA A 150 -15.13 -29.99 -0.92
CA ALA A 150 -14.21 -29.84 0.21
C ALA A 150 -12.82 -29.38 -0.28
N GLY A 151 -12.33 -28.28 0.28
CA GLY A 151 -10.93 -27.87 0.17
C GLY A 151 -9.99 -28.78 0.99
N SER A 152 -8.69 -28.60 0.80
CA SER A 152 -7.62 -29.28 1.57
C SER A 152 -7.67 -28.98 3.07
N ASP A 153 -8.24 -27.84 3.45
CA ASP A 153 -8.50 -27.37 4.82
C ASP A 153 -9.86 -27.84 5.39
N GLY A 154 -10.68 -28.50 4.58
CA GLY A 154 -12.05 -28.88 4.94
C GLY A 154 -13.08 -27.75 4.84
N SER A 155 -12.74 -26.59 4.26
CA SER A 155 -13.73 -25.58 3.85
C SER A 155 -14.59 -26.09 2.68
N CYS A 156 -15.75 -25.46 2.42
CA CYS A 156 -16.56 -25.76 1.24
C CYS A 156 -16.42 -24.64 0.20
N VAL A 157 -15.59 -24.91 -0.81
CA VAL A 157 -15.32 -24.04 -1.95
C VAL A 157 -16.38 -24.30 -3.03
N GLN A 158 -16.85 -23.26 -3.72
CA GLN A 158 -17.89 -23.41 -4.74
C GLN A 158 -17.35 -24.19 -5.96
N VAL A 159 -17.96 -25.35 -6.27
CA VAL A 159 -17.81 -26.06 -7.55
C VAL A 159 -18.64 -25.31 -8.58
N CYS A 160 -18.07 -24.16 -8.93
CA CYS A 160 -18.46 -23.36 -10.05
C CYS A 160 -18.00 -24.06 -11.33
N VAL A 161 -18.95 -24.40 -12.20
CA VAL A 161 -18.64 -24.52 -13.62
C VAL A 161 -18.71 -23.10 -14.17
N PRO A 162 -17.58 -22.44 -14.50
CA PRO A 162 -17.62 -21.11 -15.10
C PRO A 162 -18.41 -21.17 -16.41
N PRO A 163 -19.14 -20.10 -16.78
CA PRO A 163 -19.91 -20.10 -18.02
C PRO A 163 -18.98 -20.31 -19.22
N THR A 164 -19.43 -21.10 -20.20
CA THR A 164 -18.62 -21.55 -21.36
C THR A 164 -18.14 -20.42 -22.28
N ALA A 165 -18.60 -19.20 -22.04
CA ALA A 165 -17.98 -17.96 -22.48
C ALA A 165 -18.06 -16.97 -21.31
N ALA A 166 -17.03 -16.13 -21.14
CA ALA A 166 -17.08 -15.04 -20.16
C ALA A 166 -18.19 -14.03 -20.53
N PRO A 167 -18.86 -13.41 -19.55
CA PRO A 167 -19.80 -12.32 -19.82
C PRO A 167 -19.06 -11.09 -20.37
N PRO A 168 -19.76 -10.19 -21.10
CA PRO A 168 -19.19 -8.89 -21.45
C PRO A 168 -19.01 -8.03 -20.18
N PRO A 169 -17.99 -7.15 -20.15
CA PRO A 169 -17.74 -6.28 -18.99
C PRO A 169 -18.89 -5.30 -18.74
N GLN A 170 -18.98 -4.81 -17.50
CA GLN A 170 -20.00 -3.86 -17.06
C GLN A 170 -20.05 -2.62 -18.01
N PRO A 171 -21.21 -2.32 -18.63
CA PRO A 171 -21.32 -1.19 -19.53
C PRO A 171 -21.09 0.16 -18.82
N GLY A 172 -20.24 1.00 -19.40
CA GLY A 172 -20.05 2.39 -18.94
C GLY A 172 -18.96 2.56 -17.88
N LEU A 173 -18.01 1.63 -17.83
CA LEU A 173 -16.74 1.84 -17.12
C LEU A 173 -15.81 2.79 -17.90
N VAL A 174 -15.13 3.69 -17.18
CA VAL A 174 -14.15 4.68 -17.66
C VAL A 174 -12.78 4.47 -16.99
N LYS A 175 -11.72 5.22 -17.36
CA LYS A 175 -10.48 5.25 -16.55
C LYS A 175 -10.82 5.76 -15.14
N GLY A 176 -10.20 5.19 -14.12
CA GLY A 176 -10.37 5.62 -12.73
C GLY A 176 -11.70 5.24 -12.08
N ASP A 177 -12.56 4.45 -12.74
CA ASP A 177 -13.69 3.77 -12.05
C ASP A 177 -13.16 2.71 -11.06
N LEU A 178 -11.98 2.16 -11.32
CA LEU A 178 -11.17 1.32 -10.44
C LEU A 178 -9.71 1.83 -10.47
N THR A 179 -8.93 1.58 -9.42
CA THR A 179 -7.50 1.92 -9.33
C THR A 179 -6.72 0.77 -8.69
N ILE A 180 -5.60 0.36 -9.29
CA ILE A 180 -4.64 -0.62 -8.75
C ILE A 180 -3.83 0.08 -7.65
N THR A 181 -3.90 -0.49 -6.43
CA THR A 181 -3.36 0.14 -5.21
C THR A 181 -2.13 -0.54 -4.64
N GLU A 182 -1.97 -1.84 -4.87
CA GLU A 182 -0.87 -2.63 -4.30
C GLU A 182 -0.52 -3.82 -5.22
N ILE A 183 0.76 -4.17 -5.36
CA ILE A 183 1.25 -5.27 -6.22
C ILE A 183 2.37 -6.03 -5.50
N MET A 184 2.21 -7.34 -5.31
CA MET A 184 3.30 -8.23 -4.91
C MET A 184 3.97 -8.79 -6.17
N ILE A 185 5.15 -8.23 -6.49
CA ILE A 185 5.99 -8.70 -7.60
C ILE A 185 6.95 -9.79 -7.10
N TRP A 186 7.75 -9.51 -6.06
CA TRP A 186 8.84 -10.40 -5.62
C TRP A 186 8.66 -10.98 -4.20
N PRO A 187 7.80 -12.00 -4.00
CA PRO A 187 7.67 -12.67 -2.70
C PRO A 187 8.93 -13.49 -2.34
N ILE A 188 9.23 -13.64 -1.05
CA ILE A 188 10.40 -14.42 -0.58
C ILE A 188 10.06 -15.55 0.40
N SER A 189 8.96 -15.44 1.15
CA SER A 189 8.54 -16.45 2.13
C SER A 189 7.78 -17.62 1.48
N ILE A 190 7.41 -17.45 0.22
CA ILE A 190 6.74 -18.41 -0.66
C ILE A 190 7.40 -18.35 -2.05
N LYS A 191 7.10 -19.30 -2.93
CA LYS A 191 7.55 -19.20 -4.31
C LYS A 191 6.76 -18.15 -5.08
N ASP A 192 7.50 -17.28 -5.76
CA ASP A 192 7.16 -16.56 -7.00
C ASP A 192 5.85 -17.02 -7.66
N GLU A 193 5.87 -18.24 -8.26
CA GLU A 193 4.80 -18.83 -9.08
C GLU A 193 3.42 -18.98 -8.40
N PHE A 194 3.33 -18.80 -7.08
CA PHE A 194 2.10 -18.82 -6.28
C PHE A 194 1.89 -17.54 -5.45
N GLY A 195 2.89 -16.67 -5.34
CA GLY A 195 2.91 -15.54 -4.41
C GLY A 195 2.62 -14.18 -5.04
N GLU A 196 2.62 -14.07 -6.37
CA GLU A 196 2.23 -12.83 -7.06
C GLU A 196 0.73 -12.55 -6.92
N TRP A 197 0.41 -11.29 -6.62
CA TRP A 197 -0.95 -10.75 -6.55
C TRP A 197 -0.94 -9.24 -6.77
N PHE A 198 -2.11 -8.68 -7.08
CA PHE A 198 -2.34 -7.23 -7.07
C PHE A 198 -3.71 -6.91 -6.47
N GLU A 199 -3.84 -5.71 -5.93
CA GLU A 199 -5.07 -5.18 -5.34
C GLU A 199 -5.69 -4.11 -6.23
N VAL A 200 -7.02 -4.09 -6.26
CA VAL A 200 -7.82 -3.05 -6.92
C VAL A 200 -8.78 -2.42 -5.92
N LYS A 201 -8.76 -1.09 -5.83
CA LYS A 201 -9.75 -0.25 -5.14
C LYS A 201 -10.85 0.16 -6.10
N ASN A 202 -12.09 0.21 -5.63
CA ASN A 202 -13.17 0.90 -6.35
C ASN A 202 -13.24 2.37 -5.91
N THR A 203 -12.72 3.23 -6.77
CA THR A 203 -12.70 4.70 -6.65
C THR A 203 -13.99 5.36 -7.12
N SER A 204 -14.83 4.67 -7.89
CA SER A 204 -16.13 5.18 -8.35
C SER A 204 -17.18 5.23 -7.23
N ASN A 205 -18.23 6.01 -7.45
CA ASN A 205 -19.47 5.98 -6.65
C ASN A 205 -20.45 4.84 -7.06
N LYS A 206 -20.01 3.91 -7.93
CA LYS A 206 -20.81 2.82 -8.49
C LYS A 206 -20.41 1.49 -7.87
N VAL A 207 -21.31 0.51 -7.82
CA VAL A 207 -20.90 -0.89 -7.61
C VAL A 207 -20.39 -1.44 -8.95
N ILE A 208 -19.18 -2.00 -8.97
CA ILE A 208 -18.52 -2.48 -10.19
C ILE A 208 -18.41 -4.00 -10.17
N ASP A 209 -18.97 -4.65 -11.18
CA ASP A 209 -18.82 -6.08 -11.46
C ASP A 209 -17.56 -6.32 -12.30
N LEU A 210 -16.57 -7.02 -11.73
CA LEU A 210 -15.30 -7.32 -12.39
C LEU A 210 -15.40 -8.41 -13.48
N ASN A 211 -16.52 -9.12 -13.57
CA ASN A 211 -16.71 -10.16 -14.58
C ASN A 211 -16.66 -9.57 -16.00
N GLY A 212 -15.88 -10.22 -16.88
CA GLY A 212 -15.65 -9.77 -18.25
C GLY A 212 -14.52 -8.74 -18.40
N LEU A 213 -13.91 -8.27 -17.31
CA LEU A 213 -12.67 -7.49 -17.37
C LEU A 213 -11.49 -8.38 -17.76
N THR A 214 -10.52 -7.76 -18.41
CA THR A 214 -9.26 -8.37 -18.86
C THR A 214 -8.11 -7.87 -17.98
N ILE A 215 -7.28 -8.80 -17.54
CA ILE A 215 -5.94 -8.55 -16.97
C ILE A 215 -4.94 -8.90 -18.08
N THR A 216 -4.00 -8.01 -18.37
CA THR A 216 -2.94 -8.21 -19.37
C THR A 216 -1.62 -7.61 -18.91
N ASP A 217 -0.51 -8.25 -19.29
CA ASP A 217 0.81 -7.62 -19.28
C ASP A 217 1.00 -6.73 -20.54
N ASN A 218 2.15 -6.02 -20.67
CA ASN A 218 2.39 -5.15 -21.83
C ASN A 218 3.17 -5.80 -22.99
N LYS A 219 3.47 -7.12 -22.94
CA LYS A 219 4.43 -7.76 -23.87
C LYS A 219 3.88 -7.82 -25.30
N PRO A 220 4.48 -7.12 -26.29
CA PRO A 220 3.89 -6.96 -27.63
C PRO A 220 3.78 -8.23 -28.48
N THR A 221 4.34 -9.37 -28.05
CA THR A 221 4.47 -10.60 -28.85
C THR A 221 3.95 -11.88 -28.18
N GLY A 222 2.88 -11.74 -27.40
CA GLY A 222 1.87 -12.79 -27.25
C GLY A 222 2.08 -13.81 -26.13
N GLY A 223 1.09 -13.87 -25.24
CA GLY A 223 0.94 -14.91 -24.24
C GLY A 223 -0.13 -14.54 -23.23
N ASP A 224 0.14 -13.46 -22.49
CA ASP A 224 -0.36 -13.36 -21.13
C ASP A 224 -1.56 -12.42 -20.98
N LYS A 225 -2.75 -13.04 -21.11
CA LYS A 225 -4.06 -12.42 -20.97
C LYS A 225 -5.00 -13.31 -20.17
N HIS A 226 -5.57 -12.77 -19.09
CA HIS A 226 -6.61 -13.40 -18.31
C HIS A 226 -7.93 -12.63 -18.39
N VAL A 227 -9.05 -13.32 -18.61
CA VAL A 227 -10.40 -12.71 -18.53
C VAL A 227 -11.07 -13.17 -17.25
N ILE A 228 -11.44 -12.22 -16.38
CA ILE A 228 -12.10 -12.49 -15.10
C ILE A 228 -13.48 -13.10 -15.38
N ASN A 229 -13.65 -14.37 -15.03
CA ASN A 229 -14.88 -15.14 -15.28
C ASN A 229 -15.36 -15.80 -13.98
N GLY A 230 -15.82 -14.96 -13.06
CA GLY A 230 -16.34 -15.33 -11.75
C GLY A 230 -17.69 -16.04 -11.77
N CYS A 231 -18.10 -16.51 -10.60
CA CYS A 231 -18.93 -17.70 -10.50
C CYS A 231 -20.43 -17.46 -10.40
N ALA A 232 -21.01 -17.01 -11.52
CA ALA A 232 -22.45 -16.81 -11.79
C ALA A 232 -23.19 -15.79 -10.90
N GLY A 233 -22.60 -15.40 -9.76
CA GLY A 233 -22.84 -14.13 -9.11
C GLY A 233 -21.90 -13.05 -9.68
N LYS A 234 -22.35 -11.80 -9.61
CA LYS A 234 -21.51 -10.64 -9.94
C LYS A 234 -20.30 -10.58 -9.01
N MET A 235 -19.10 -10.36 -9.54
CA MET A 235 -17.89 -10.20 -8.74
C MET A 235 -17.76 -8.72 -8.39
N THR A 236 -18.59 -8.28 -7.44
CA THR A 236 -18.78 -6.84 -7.16
C THR A 236 -17.83 -6.28 -6.12
N VAL A 237 -17.21 -5.15 -6.46
CA VAL A 237 -16.57 -4.22 -5.50
C VAL A 237 -17.52 -3.04 -5.28
N LYS A 238 -17.84 -2.66 -4.04
CA LYS A 238 -18.63 -1.43 -3.76
C LYS A 238 -17.71 -0.20 -3.70
N PRO A 239 -18.23 1.03 -3.80
CA PRO A 239 -17.44 2.25 -3.61
C PRO A 239 -16.58 2.20 -2.33
N GLY A 240 -15.30 2.50 -2.46
CA GLY A 240 -14.32 2.47 -1.36
C GLY A 240 -13.88 1.09 -0.89
N GLU A 241 -14.39 -0.01 -1.46
CA GLU A 241 -13.90 -1.36 -1.15
C GLU A 241 -12.65 -1.73 -1.98
N TYR A 242 -11.82 -2.58 -1.40
CA TYR A 242 -10.58 -3.11 -1.96
C TYR A 242 -10.73 -4.60 -2.25
N ILE A 243 -10.04 -5.12 -3.27
CA ILE A 243 -10.07 -6.54 -3.62
C ILE A 243 -8.73 -7.01 -4.20
N ALA A 244 -8.15 -8.05 -3.58
CA ALA A 244 -6.88 -8.64 -4.02
C ALA A 244 -7.09 -9.86 -4.91
N LEU A 245 -6.39 -9.90 -6.04
CA LEU A 245 -6.43 -10.91 -7.11
C LEU A 245 -5.02 -11.50 -7.26
N GLY A 246 -4.86 -12.82 -7.42
CA GLY A 246 -3.51 -13.40 -7.52
C GLY A 246 -3.41 -14.74 -8.22
N ARG A 247 -2.20 -15.31 -8.23
CA ARG A 247 -1.92 -16.58 -8.92
C ARG A 247 -2.33 -17.85 -8.17
N GLU A 248 -2.61 -17.76 -6.87
CA GLU A 248 -3.13 -18.88 -6.09
C GLU A 248 -4.06 -18.42 -4.96
N THR A 249 -5.23 -19.04 -4.83
CA THR A 249 -6.22 -18.71 -3.77
C THR A 249 -6.18 -19.69 -2.60
N ASP A 250 -5.38 -20.76 -2.72
CA ASP A 250 -5.06 -21.65 -1.59
C ASP A 250 -4.15 -20.94 -0.58
N LYS A 251 -4.72 -20.62 0.59
CA LYS A 251 -4.02 -19.96 1.70
C LYS A 251 -2.75 -20.68 2.17
N ALA A 252 -2.65 -21.99 1.98
CA ALA A 252 -1.45 -22.74 2.35
C ALA A 252 -0.28 -22.57 1.35
N LYS A 253 -0.51 -21.94 0.19
CA LYS A 253 0.49 -21.73 -0.88
C LYS A 253 0.82 -20.26 -1.16
N ASN A 254 -0.17 -19.37 -1.01
CA ASN A 254 -0.05 -17.93 -1.32
C ASN A 254 0.41 -17.06 -0.12
N GLY A 255 0.96 -17.65 0.93
CA GLY A 255 1.42 -16.92 2.12
C GLY A 255 0.35 -16.64 3.19
N GLY A 256 -0.83 -17.27 3.09
CA GLY A 256 -1.95 -17.10 4.03
C GLY A 256 -3.00 -16.08 3.59
N ILE A 257 -2.84 -15.50 2.40
CA ILE A 257 -3.56 -14.33 1.91
C ILE A 257 -4.98 -14.68 1.44
N ALA A 258 -5.95 -13.82 1.78
CA ALA A 258 -7.36 -13.99 1.42
C ALA A 258 -7.70 -13.46 0.01
N LEU A 259 -6.98 -13.93 -1.01
CA LEU A 259 -7.20 -13.53 -2.40
C LEU A 259 -8.60 -13.95 -2.89
N ALA A 260 -9.30 -13.03 -3.55
CA ALA A 260 -10.69 -13.18 -3.95
C ALA A 260 -10.89 -14.00 -5.24
N TYR A 261 -9.86 -14.07 -6.09
CA TYR A 261 -9.91 -14.74 -7.39
C TYR A 261 -8.51 -15.17 -7.85
N LYS A 262 -8.47 -16.24 -8.66
CA LYS A 262 -7.26 -16.83 -9.21
C LYS A 262 -7.13 -16.52 -10.70
N TYR A 263 -6.19 -15.67 -11.08
CA TYR A 263 -5.83 -15.47 -12.49
C TYR A 263 -4.78 -16.48 -12.95
N THR A 264 -4.63 -16.62 -14.27
CA THR A 264 -3.73 -17.58 -14.94
C THR A 264 -3.27 -17.01 -16.28
N GLY A 265 -2.01 -17.24 -16.65
CA GLY A 265 -1.43 -16.65 -17.86
C GLY A 265 -1.26 -15.14 -17.75
N THR A 266 -0.78 -14.68 -16.60
CA THR A 266 -0.14 -13.38 -16.38
C THR A 266 0.88 -13.60 -15.26
N ALA A 267 2.17 -13.40 -15.55
CA ALA A 267 3.27 -13.48 -14.59
C ALA A 267 4.10 -12.19 -14.67
N PHE A 268 4.36 -11.58 -13.52
CA PHE A 268 5.02 -10.29 -13.38
C PHE A 268 6.53 -10.49 -13.39
N THR A 269 7.26 -9.73 -14.22
CA THR A 269 8.72 -9.87 -14.25
C THR A 269 9.36 -9.22 -13.02
N ASN A 270 10.09 -10.04 -12.26
CA ASN A 270 11.04 -9.58 -11.23
C ASN A 270 12.24 -8.79 -11.79
N PHE A 271 12.38 -8.73 -13.11
CA PHE A 271 13.54 -8.15 -13.80
C PHE A 271 13.14 -7.54 -15.15
N GLY A 272 13.35 -6.25 -15.31
CA GLY A 272 13.07 -5.50 -16.54
C GLY A 272 11.81 -4.66 -16.46
N ASN A 273 11.20 -4.37 -17.62
CA ASN A 273 9.99 -3.58 -17.73
C ASN A 273 8.78 -4.51 -17.91
N ASP A 274 7.68 -4.21 -17.22
CA ASP A 274 6.43 -4.98 -17.28
C ASP A 274 5.25 -4.15 -16.75
N ALA A 275 4.02 -4.70 -16.78
CA ALA A 275 2.83 -3.96 -16.40
C ALA A 275 1.68 -4.84 -15.86
N VAL A 276 0.79 -4.22 -15.08
CA VAL A 276 -0.59 -4.70 -14.88
C VAL A 276 -1.54 -3.75 -15.58
N VAL A 277 -2.30 -4.23 -16.57
CA VAL A 277 -3.37 -3.48 -17.24
C VAL A 277 -4.73 -4.10 -16.91
N LEU A 278 -5.67 -3.30 -16.41
CA LEU A 278 -7.06 -3.71 -16.16
C LEU A 278 -8.00 -3.09 -17.21
N ARG A 279 -8.43 -3.90 -18.18
CA ARG A 279 -9.10 -3.46 -19.42
C ARG A 279 -10.54 -3.95 -19.53
N ALA A 280 -11.46 -3.05 -19.85
CA ALA A 280 -12.81 -3.38 -20.33
C ALA A 280 -12.79 -3.53 -21.86
N GLU A 281 -12.93 -4.77 -22.36
CA GLU A 281 -13.02 -5.04 -23.80
C GLU A 281 -14.46 -5.21 -24.28
N TYR A 282 -14.84 -4.51 -25.34
CA TYR A 282 -16.20 -4.56 -25.89
C TYR A 282 -16.21 -5.16 -27.30
N THR A 283 -16.89 -6.29 -27.48
CA THR A 283 -16.97 -7.02 -28.76
C THR A 283 -17.87 -6.38 -29.82
N THR A 284 -18.38 -5.16 -29.58
CA THR A 284 -19.32 -4.44 -30.46
C THR A 284 -18.64 -3.23 -31.10
N PRO A 285 -18.64 -3.06 -32.44
CA PRO A 285 -17.95 -1.96 -33.14
C PRO A 285 -18.35 -0.53 -32.76
N THR A 286 -19.42 -0.35 -31.98
CA THR A 286 -19.91 0.94 -31.48
C THR A 286 -19.33 1.33 -30.11
N LYS A 287 -18.45 0.53 -29.52
CA LYS A 287 -17.74 0.82 -28.27
C LYS A 287 -16.24 0.60 -28.46
N LYS A 288 -15.41 1.54 -28.00
CA LYS A 288 -13.96 1.34 -27.87
C LYS A 288 -13.68 0.51 -26.62
N ASN A 289 -12.58 -0.25 -26.61
CA ASN A 289 -12.01 -0.79 -25.38
C ASN A 289 -11.55 0.37 -24.49
N VAL A 290 -11.57 0.15 -23.18
CA VAL A 290 -11.16 1.13 -22.16
C VAL A 290 -10.17 0.46 -21.23
N ASP A 291 -8.98 1.06 -21.07
CA ASP A 291 -8.14 0.76 -19.92
C ASP A 291 -8.74 1.51 -18.74
N ILE A 292 -9.25 0.76 -17.76
CA ILE A 292 -9.82 1.31 -16.53
C ILE A 292 -8.68 1.81 -15.67
N ASP A 293 -7.60 1.02 -15.61
CA ASP A 293 -6.39 1.38 -14.91
C ASP A 293 -5.17 0.61 -15.42
N LYS A 294 -3.97 1.14 -15.16
CA LYS A 294 -2.70 0.60 -15.62
C LYS A 294 -1.58 1.00 -14.66
N VAL A 295 -0.70 0.06 -14.30
CA VAL A 295 0.57 0.34 -13.63
C VAL A 295 1.69 -0.27 -14.45
N GLU A 296 2.71 0.52 -14.80
CA GLU A 296 3.92 0.05 -15.49
C GLU A 296 5.15 0.30 -14.62
N TRP A 297 6.03 -0.71 -14.53
CA TRP A 297 7.34 -0.56 -13.93
C TRP A 297 8.46 -0.82 -14.94
N SER A 298 9.64 -0.34 -14.59
CA SER A 298 10.84 -0.43 -15.40
C SER A 298 12.07 -0.65 -14.51
N VAL A 299 13.23 -0.77 -15.15
CA VAL A 299 14.53 -0.83 -14.44
C VAL A 299 14.85 0.37 -13.53
N SER A 300 14.08 1.47 -13.58
CA SER A 300 14.22 2.59 -12.64
C SER A 300 13.46 2.42 -11.32
N TRP A 301 12.61 1.40 -11.20
CA TRP A 301 11.92 1.07 -9.94
C TRP A 301 12.84 0.22 -9.05
N PRO A 302 12.98 0.52 -7.74
CA PRO A 302 13.88 -0.20 -6.82
C PRO A 302 13.31 -1.55 -6.34
N ILE A 303 12.72 -2.34 -7.26
CA ILE A 303 12.08 -3.65 -7.00
C ILE A 303 13.06 -4.65 -6.36
N GLY A 304 14.36 -4.53 -6.65
CA GLY A 304 15.40 -5.34 -6.02
C GLY A 304 15.61 -5.06 -4.52
N GLU A 305 15.34 -3.84 -4.07
CA GLU A 305 15.42 -3.43 -2.65
C GLU A 305 14.12 -3.75 -1.91
N TRP A 306 12.99 -3.60 -2.60
CA TRP A 306 11.64 -3.90 -2.11
C TRP A 306 11.29 -5.40 -2.09
N LYS A 307 12.27 -6.26 -2.34
CA LYS A 307 12.12 -7.71 -2.39
C LYS A 307 11.58 -8.30 -1.08
N GLY A 308 10.45 -9.00 -1.17
CA GLY A 308 9.70 -9.54 -0.04
C GLY A 308 8.61 -8.60 0.50
N ALA A 309 8.45 -7.42 -0.08
CA ALA A 309 7.32 -6.52 0.15
C ALA A 309 6.50 -6.34 -1.13
N ALA A 310 5.20 -6.15 -0.98
CA ALA A 310 4.38 -5.58 -2.02
C ALA A 310 4.74 -4.09 -2.20
N ILE A 311 4.70 -3.62 -3.44
CA ILE A 311 4.73 -2.20 -3.76
C ILE A 311 3.31 -1.65 -3.57
N GLN A 312 3.16 -0.54 -2.86
CA GLN A 312 1.89 0.11 -2.60
C GLN A 312 1.95 1.58 -3.01
N VAL A 313 0.89 2.10 -3.62
CA VAL A 313 0.72 3.54 -3.81
C VAL A 313 0.38 4.21 -2.47
N ASP A 314 0.88 5.40 -2.21
CA ASP A 314 0.50 6.17 -1.02
C ASP A 314 -1.02 6.36 -0.95
N VAL A 315 -1.59 6.22 0.24
CA VAL A 315 -3.04 6.24 0.46
C VAL A 315 -3.70 7.55 -0.03
N THR A 316 -3.00 8.68 0.03
CA THR A 316 -3.47 9.99 -0.46
C THR A 316 -3.47 10.07 -1.99
N GLN A 317 -2.68 9.23 -2.66
CA GLN A 317 -2.49 9.20 -4.11
C GLN A 317 -3.28 8.05 -4.79
N THR A 318 -4.25 7.47 -4.11
CA THR A 318 -5.10 6.35 -4.59
C THR A 318 -6.17 6.76 -5.62
N ASN A 319 -5.77 7.54 -6.64
CA ASN A 319 -6.56 7.95 -7.81
C ASN A 319 -5.82 7.60 -9.11
N ASP A 320 -6.49 7.75 -10.26
CA ASP A 320 -6.02 7.33 -11.59
C ASP A 320 -4.93 8.20 -12.24
N TYR A 321 -4.35 9.15 -11.51
CA TYR A 321 -3.14 9.88 -11.89
C TYR A 321 -2.03 9.71 -10.85
N GLY A 322 -2.41 9.40 -9.60
CA GLY A 322 -1.48 9.17 -8.51
C GLY A 322 -0.79 7.80 -8.59
N ASN A 323 -1.50 6.76 -9.02
CA ASN A 323 -0.91 5.43 -9.23
C ASN A 323 -0.08 5.33 -10.52
N ASP A 324 -0.33 6.17 -11.53
CA ASP A 324 0.50 6.29 -12.75
C ASP A 324 1.93 6.81 -12.44
N SER A 325 2.20 7.38 -11.26
CA SER A 325 3.46 8.08 -10.94
C SER A 325 4.34 7.31 -9.94
N VAL A 326 5.50 6.80 -10.39
CA VAL A 326 6.44 5.99 -9.58
C VAL A 326 6.82 6.59 -8.22
N LYS A 327 6.95 7.93 -8.13
CA LYS A 327 7.28 8.65 -6.88
C LYS A 327 6.25 8.45 -5.75
N ASN A 328 5.03 8.06 -6.11
CA ASN A 328 3.93 7.83 -5.17
C ASN A 328 3.90 6.36 -4.67
N TRP A 329 4.82 5.50 -5.11
CA TRP A 329 4.90 4.10 -4.70
C TRP A 329 6.02 3.86 -3.70
N CYS A 330 5.77 3.00 -2.71
CA CYS A 330 6.74 2.57 -1.72
C CYS A 330 6.59 1.07 -1.40
N ALA A 331 7.60 0.45 -0.78
CA ALA A 331 7.45 -0.88 -0.19
C ALA A 331 6.50 -0.84 1.01
N SER A 332 5.58 -1.80 1.11
CA SER A 332 4.66 -1.85 2.24
C SER A 332 5.37 -2.13 3.57
N PRO A 333 5.12 -1.34 4.63
CA PRO A 333 5.65 -1.60 5.98
C PRO A 333 4.85 -2.68 6.74
N THR A 334 3.71 -3.13 6.21
CA THR A 334 2.76 -4.00 6.92
C THR A 334 3.15 -5.48 6.79
N LYS A 335 3.53 -6.14 7.88
CA LYS A 335 3.98 -7.54 7.82
C LYS A 335 2.83 -8.55 7.69
N MET A 336 2.88 -9.39 6.67
CA MET A 336 1.92 -10.47 6.40
C MET A 336 2.23 -11.77 7.18
N PRO A 337 1.28 -12.72 7.29
CA PRO A 337 1.45 -13.94 8.08
C PRO A 337 2.58 -14.87 7.65
N SER A 338 3.00 -14.84 6.37
CA SER A 338 4.10 -15.67 5.85
C SER A 338 5.49 -15.20 6.30
N GLY A 339 5.66 -13.90 6.47
CA GLY A 339 6.98 -13.26 6.62
C GLY A 339 7.21 -12.09 5.66
N ASP A 340 6.55 -12.11 4.49
CA ASP A 340 6.53 -11.02 3.50
C ASP A 340 5.72 -9.81 4.00
N PHE A 341 5.69 -8.71 3.25
CA PHE A 341 4.95 -7.48 3.60
C PHE A 341 3.91 -7.09 2.55
N GLY A 342 2.80 -6.49 2.98
CA GLY A 342 1.67 -6.02 2.16
C GLY A 342 0.35 -5.90 2.94
N THR A 343 -0.66 -5.26 2.34
CA THR A 343 -2.01 -5.00 2.87
C THR A 343 -3.19 -5.66 2.11
N PRO A 344 -3.06 -6.86 1.51
CA PRO A 344 -4.02 -7.42 0.54
C PRO A 344 -5.47 -7.53 1.05
N GLY A 345 -6.36 -6.75 0.45
CA GLY A 345 -7.78 -6.64 0.75
C GLY A 345 -8.13 -5.52 1.74
N ALA A 346 -7.27 -4.52 1.90
CA ALA A 346 -7.40 -3.43 2.87
C ALA A 346 -6.72 -2.14 2.35
N ALA A 347 -7.04 -1.00 2.95
CA ALA A 347 -6.40 0.25 2.57
C ALA A 347 -4.90 0.27 2.95
N ASN A 348 -4.07 0.63 1.99
CA ASN A 348 -2.65 0.94 2.18
C ASN A 348 -2.44 1.92 3.36
N PRO A 349 -1.38 1.77 4.17
CA PRO A 349 -0.88 2.86 5.01
C PRO A 349 -0.31 4.00 4.15
N GLU A 350 -0.17 5.19 4.76
CA GLU A 350 0.70 6.25 4.24
C GLU A 350 2.13 5.70 4.02
N CYS A 351 2.79 6.13 2.95
CA CYS A 351 4.17 5.74 2.69
C CYS A 351 5.09 6.31 3.79
N PRO A 352 6.07 5.53 4.30
CA PRO A 352 7.01 6.04 5.28
C PRO A 352 7.73 7.28 4.75
N ALA A 353 7.72 8.37 5.51
CA ALA A 353 8.57 9.52 5.22
C ALA A 353 10.04 9.05 5.14
N PRO A 354 10.81 9.50 4.13
CA PRO A 354 12.24 9.24 4.08
C PRO A 354 12.96 9.70 5.36
N PRO A 355 14.14 9.14 5.67
CA PRO A 355 15.00 9.72 6.69
C PRO A 355 15.34 11.17 6.34
N ASP A 356 15.26 12.04 7.35
CA ASP A 356 15.62 13.45 7.36
C ASP A 356 16.24 13.65 8.75
N LYS A 357 17.53 14.04 8.81
CA LYS A 357 18.34 14.02 10.04
C LYS A 357 18.32 15.31 10.84
N ASP A 358 18.13 16.46 10.20
CA ASP A 358 18.17 17.78 10.85
C ASP A 358 16.84 18.57 10.75
N VAL A 359 15.89 18.03 9.99
CA VAL A 359 14.47 18.42 9.94
C VAL A 359 14.23 19.73 9.18
N ASP A 360 14.92 19.90 8.05
CA ASP A 360 14.74 21.02 7.12
C ASP A 360 13.59 20.80 6.10
N GLY A 361 13.21 19.53 5.87
CA GLY A 361 12.17 19.12 4.92
C GLY A 361 12.68 18.38 3.68
N VAL A 362 13.99 18.17 3.53
CA VAL A 362 14.62 17.41 2.43
C VAL A 362 15.09 16.04 2.95
N PRO A 363 14.82 14.94 2.22
CA PRO A 363 15.35 13.62 2.56
C PRO A 363 16.89 13.51 2.53
N ASP A 364 17.46 12.78 3.49
CA ASP A 364 18.87 12.35 3.63
C ASP A 364 19.59 11.91 2.33
N ALA A 365 18.84 11.48 1.32
CA ALA A 365 19.31 10.93 0.05
C ALA A 365 19.23 11.89 -1.14
N THR A 366 18.63 13.06 -0.95
CA THR A 366 18.52 14.18 -1.91
C THR A 366 18.98 15.51 -1.32
N ASP A 367 19.29 15.52 -0.03
CA ASP A 367 19.79 16.64 0.75
C ASP A 367 21.30 16.84 0.48
N ASN A 368 21.72 18.06 0.16
CA ASN A 368 23.11 18.43 -0.08
C ASN A 368 23.88 18.85 1.19
N CYS A 369 23.22 18.94 2.35
CA CYS A 369 23.85 19.00 3.67
C CYS A 369 23.17 18.11 4.73
N PRO A 370 23.20 16.75 4.62
CA PRO A 370 22.44 15.78 5.45
C PRO A 370 22.61 15.77 6.99
N ASN A 371 23.17 16.80 7.61
CA ASN A 371 23.31 16.95 9.05
C ASN A 371 23.28 18.45 9.50
N LEU A 372 22.93 19.40 8.62
CA LEU A 372 23.17 20.84 8.77
C LEU A 372 22.07 21.78 8.20
N TYR A 373 20.78 21.45 8.38
CA TYR A 373 19.58 22.32 8.22
C TYR A 373 19.75 23.51 7.27
N ASN A 374 19.40 23.32 6.01
CA ASN A 374 19.62 24.23 4.90
C ASN A 374 18.40 24.26 3.96
N PRO A 375 17.21 24.57 4.48
CA PRO A 375 15.92 24.31 3.83
C PRO A 375 15.80 24.95 2.45
N PRO A 376 15.10 24.29 1.52
CA PRO A 376 15.08 24.69 0.12
C PRO A 376 14.51 26.11 -0.09
N GLU A 377 15.09 26.80 -1.05
CA GLU A 377 14.72 28.16 -1.45
C GLU A 377 13.39 28.19 -2.23
N SER A 378 13.01 29.38 -2.70
CA SER A 378 11.69 29.62 -3.32
C SER A 378 11.44 28.90 -4.67
N ASP A 379 12.48 28.29 -5.24
CA ASP A 379 12.42 27.41 -6.42
C ASP A 379 12.25 25.92 -6.05
N GLY A 380 12.50 25.55 -4.79
CA GLY A 380 12.41 24.18 -4.28
C GLY A 380 13.75 23.41 -4.27
N LEU A 381 14.88 24.08 -4.48
CA LEU A 381 16.23 23.50 -4.37
C LEU A 381 16.93 24.03 -3.10
N GLN A 382 17.83 23.24 -2.52
CA GLN A 382 18.78 23.74 -1.53
C GLN A 382 19.90 24.51 -2.25
N ALA A 383 20.54 25.46 -1.56
CA ALA A 383 21.63 26.24 -2.15
C ALA A 383 22.86 25.35 -2.42
N ASP A 384 23.30 25.34 -3.68
CA ASP A 384 24.53 24.74 -4.20
C ASP A 384 25.04 25.71 -5.29
N LYS A 385 26.02 26.53 -4.92
CA LYS A 385 26.42 27.71 -5.71
C LYS A 385 27.43 27.44 -6.81
N ASP A 386 28.19 26.36 -6.73
CA ASP A 386 29.17 25.96 -7.75
C ASP A 386 28.87 24.60 -8.42
N SER A 387 27.82 23.91 -7.97
CA SER A 387 27.25 22.69 -8.53
C SER A 387 28.07 21.42 -8.29
N ASP A 388 28.66 21.29 -7.10
CA ASP A 388 29.45 20.12 -6.68
C ASP A 388 28.65 19.03 -5.94
N THR A 389 27.39 19.31 -5.56
CA THR A 389 26.45 18.48 -4.75
C THR A 389 26.61 18.55 -3.22
N VAL A 390 27.41 19.48 -2.69
CA VAL A 390 27.46 19.89 -1.29
C VAL A 390 26.81 21.28 -1.18
N GLY A 391 26.05 21.55 -0.12
CA GLY A 391 25.35 22.83 0.02
C GLY A 391 26.19 23.93 0.66
N ASP A 392 25.97 25.19 0.25
CA ASP A 392 26.63 26.44 0.72
C ASP A 392 26.79 26.59 2.25
N VAL A 393 26.02 25.85 3.04
CA VAL A 393 25.95 25.91 4.52
C VAL A 393 26.87 24.89 5.20
N CYS A 394 27.17 23.77 4.54
CA CYS A 394 28.06 22.72 5.04
C CYS A 394 29.38 22.62 4.27
N ASP A 395 29.44 23.23 3.09
CA ASP A 395 30.61 23.31 2.23
C ASP A 395 31.72 24.22 2.81
N ASN A 396 32.97 23.77 2.72
CA ASN A 396 34.18 24.52 3.09
C ASN A 396 34.78 25.35 1.93
N CYS A 397 34.29 25.23 0.70
CA CYS A 397 34.66 26.04 -0.46
C CYS A 397 33.49 26.55 -1.36
N PRO A 398 32.52 27.39 -0.88
CA PRO A 398 31.29 27.77 -1.62
C PRO A 398 31.43 28.66 -2.87
N ASP A 399 32.52 28.56 -3.60
CA ASP A 399 32.89 29.25 -4.84
C ASP A 399 33.82 28.37 -5.73
N ALA A 400 34.14 27.12 -5.34
CA ALA A 400 35.11 26.23 -6.00
C ALA A 400 34.86 24.71 -5.73
N PRO A 401 34.29 23.95 -6.68
CA PRO A 401 33.74 22.59 -6.46
C PRO A 401 34.69 21.56 -5.80
N ASN A 402 34.29 20.95 -4.68
CA ASN A 402 35.10 19.97 -3.92
C ASN A 402 34.28 18.96 -3.09
N ALA A 403 33.52 18.09 -3.77
CA ALA A 403 32.56 17.17 -3.15
C ALA A 403 33.13 16.11 -2.18
N ASP A 404 34.46 16.04 -1.99
CA ASP A 404 35.11 15.24 -0.96
C ASP A 404 35.34 16.01 0.37
N GLN A 405 35.12 17.32 0.36
CA GLN A 405 35.24 18.24 1.50
C GLN A 405 36.58 18.13 2.22
N LEU A 406 37.64 17.91 1.44
CA LEU A 406 39.00 17.83 1.98
C LEU A 406 39.48 19.19 2.51
N ASN A 407 40.22 19.08 3.60
CA ASN A 407 40.89 20.16 4.32
C ASN A 407 42.06 19.49 5.05
N SER A 408 43.25 19.63 4.47
CA SER A 408 44.43 18.82 4.80
C SER A 408 45.26 19.41 5.95
N ASP A 409 45.25 20.73 6.15
CA ASP A 409 46.02 21.42 7.19
C ASP A 409 45.21 21.77 8.47
N ALA A 410 43.87 21.79 8.38
CA ALA A 410 42.89 22.20 9.39
C ALA A 410 42.66 23.73 9.61
N ASP A 411 42.89 24.56 8.58
CA ASP A 411 42.56 26.00 8.48
C ASP A 411 41.10 26.26 7.99
N PRO A 412 40.57 27.50 7.86
CA PRO A 412 39.17 27.75 7.48
C PRO A 412 38.66 27.42 6.05
N PRO A 413 39.35 27.73 4.92
CA PRO A 413 39.04 27.17 3.59
C PRO A 413 39.21 25.65 3.53
N GLY A 414 38.68 25.00 2.49
CA GLY A 414 39.08 23.65 2.07
C GLY A 414 40.17 23.65 0.99
N ASP A 415 40.72 22.46 0.71
CA ASP A 415 41.88 22.27 -0.18
C ASP A 415 41.68 22.88 -1.59
N ALA A 416 40.44 22.98 -2.07
CA ALA A 416 40.10 23.48 -3.41
C ALA A 416 40.00 25.01 -3.53
N CYS A 417 39.91 25.72 -2.41
CA CYS A 417 39.79 27.19 -2.36
C CYS A 417 40.92 27.87 -1.55
N ASP A 418 41.86 27.10 -1.03
CA ASP A 418 43.06 27.61 -0.35
C ASP A 418 44.04 28.25 -1.37
N PRO A 419 44.52 29.50 -1.16
CA PRO A 419 45.45 30.17 -2.07
C PRO A 419 46.91 29.67 -2.03
N VAL A 420 47.16 28.53 -2.70
CA VAL A 420 48.44 28.00 -3.26
C VAL A 420 49.75 28.61 -2.74
N GLN A 421 50.53 27.86 -1.96
CA GLN A 421 51.72 28.38 -1.24
C GLN A 421 53.08 27.67 -1.40
N CYS A 422 53.35 26.94 -2.50
CA CYS A 422 54.68 26.52 -2.98
C CYS A 422 55.87 26.64 -1.98
N GLY A 423 56.20 25.54 -1.29
CA GLY A 423 57.41 25.39 -0.49
C GLY A 423 57.21 25.38 1.03
N ASP A 424 56.00 25.12 1.54
CA ASP A 424 55.72 25.03 2.98
C ASP A 424 55.67 23.58 3.54
N GLY A 425 55.23 22.61 2.74
CA GLY A 425 55.36 21.17 2.99
C GLY A 425 54.13 20.31 2.69
N ASP A 426 52.98 20.93 2.38
CA ASP A 426 51.74 20.26 2.00
C ASP A 426 51.48 20.43 0.47
N LEU A 427 50.33 20.02 -0.09
CA LEU A 427 50.16 19.92 -1.56
C LEU A 427 48.79 20.43 -2.03
N ASP A 428 48.76 21.68 -2.50
CA ASP A 428 47.52 22.43 -2.71
C ASP A 428 46.80 22.13 -4.04
N ALA A 429 45.50 22.45 -4.14
CA ALA A 429 44.74 22.25 -5.36
C ALA A 429 45.20 23.15 -6.52
N GLY A 430 45.97 22.56 -7.44
CA GLY A 430 46.59 23.25 -8.58
C GLY A 430 48.10 23.07 -8.61
N GLU A 431 48.69 22.64 -7.49
CA GLU A 431 50.04 22.12 -7.43
C GLU A 431 50.09 20.70 -8.00
N THR A 432 51.29 20.26 -8.40
CA THR A 432 51.52 18.87 -8.82
C THR A 432 52.63 18.20 -8.03
N CYS A 433 53.38 18.98 -7.27
CA CYS A 433 54.27 18.56 -6.20
C CYS A 433 54.46 19.74 -5.24
N ASP A 434 54.92 19.42 -4.04
CA ASP A 434 55.68 20.28 -3.15
C ASP A 434 56.83 19.44 -2.54
N ASP A 435 57.88 20.09 -2.02
CA ASP A 435 58.94 19.42 -1.23
C ASP A 435 59.42 20.20 0.01
N GLY A 436 58.62 21.18 0.46
CA GLY A 436 58.83 21.96 1.69
C GLY A 436 59.94 23.01 1.61
N ASN A 437 60.32 23.46 0.40
CA ASN A 437 61.23 24.59 0.20
C ASN A 437 61.16 25.23 -1.21
N ASP A 438 61.84 26.37 -1.40
CA ASP A 438 61.82 27.19 -2.62
C ASP A 438 63.07 27.07 -3.51
N PHE A 439 63.73 25.90 -3.54
CA PHE A 439 64.97 25.74 -4.33
C PHE A 439 64.72 25.65 -5.84
N LEU A 440 65.77 26.01 -6.60
CA LEU A 440 65.80 25.90 -8.05
C LEU A 440 66.61 24.66 -8.46
N GLY A 441 65.98 23.74 -9.20
CA GLY A 441 66.60 22.57 -9.82
C GLY A 441 66.57 21.25 -9.04
N ASP A 442 65.75 21.12 -8.00
CA ASP A 442 65.46 19.86 -7.27
C ASP A 442 64.50 18.93 -8.03
N GLY A 443 63.42 19.48 -8.57
CA GLY A 443 62.32 18.76 -9.22
C GLY A 443 60.94 19.40 -9.04
N CYS A 444 60.80 20.40 -8.15
CA CYS A 444 59.51 21.04 -7.83
C CYS A 444 59.52 22.59 -7.88
N GLU A 445 60.55 23.18 -8.48
CA GLU A 445 60.93 24.62 -8.45
C GLU A 445 59.85 25.71 -8.76
N ASN A 446 58.61 25.36 -9.13
CA ASN A 446 57.42 26.24 -9.19
C ASN A 446 56.10 25.43 -9.05
N CYS A 447 55.99 24.49 -8.10
CA CYS A 447 54.83 23.59 -7.91
C CYS A 447 54.47 22.69 -9.12
N LEU A 448 55.34 22.61 -10.11
CA LEU A 448 55.14 21.91 -11.37
C LEU A 448 56.18 20.79 -11.54
N ILE A 449 55.74 19.53 -11.47
CA ILE A 449 56.55 18.36 -11.80
C ILE A 449 57.08 18.48 -13.23
N ALA A 450 58.38 18.21 -13.40
CA ALA A 450 59.04 18.04 -14.69
C ALA A 450 58.61 16.76 -15.46
N THR A 451 57.32 16.68 -15.81
CA THR A 451 56.72 15.87 -16.89
C THR A 451 57.02 14.36 -16.92
N ALA A 452 56.45 13.57 -15.99
CA ALA A 452 56.16 12.14 -16.23
C ALA A 452 55.17 11.53 -15.20
N VAL A 453 53.98 11.12 -15.66
CA VAL A 453 53.11 10.21 -14.88
C VAL A 453 53.48 8.76 -15.19
N ALA A 454 53.65 7.94 -14.15
CA ALA A 454 53.82 6.49 -14.28
C ALA A 454 52.45 5.80 -14.23
N GLY A 455 52.09 5.03 -15.27
CA GLY A 455 50.85 4.24 -15.27
C GLY A 455 50.32 3.84 -16.64
N ASN A 456 50.41 4.73 -17.64
CA ASN A 456 49.83 4.51 -18.96
C ASN A 456 50.65 3.47 -19.76
N LEU A 457 50.23 2.21 -19.73
CA LEU A 457 50.69 1.15 -20.63
C LEU A 457 49.70 1.01 -21.79
N VAL A 458 50.22 0.83 -23.01
CA VAL A 458 49.44 0.79 -24.26
C VAL A 458 49.51 -0.61 -24.86
N ILE A 459 48.36 -1.21 -25.16
CA ILE A 459 48.22 -2.39 -26.00
C ILE A 459 48.63 -2.00 -27.41
N ASN A 460 49.78 -2.52 -27.85
CA ASN A 460 50.54 -2.01 -29.00
C ASN A 460 50.50 -2.94 -30.23
N GLU A 461 50.37 -4.25 -30.01
CA GLU A 461 50.30 -5.25 -31.07
C GLU A 461 49.50 -6.49 -30.60
N ILE A 462 48.69 -7.08 -31.48
CA ILE A 462 47.78 -8.20 -31.17
C ILE A 462 47.88 -9.29 -32.25
N MET A 463 48.12 -10.53 -31.85
CA MET A 463 48.03 -11.72 -32.70
C MET A 463 46.92 -12.65 -32.17
N ALA A 464 45.73 -12.55 -32.78
CA ALA A 464 44.58 -13.37 -32.40
C ALA A 464 44.41 -14.68 -33.22
N HIS A 465 45.07 -14.82 -34.38
CA HIS A 465 44.94 -16.04 -35.20
C HIS A 465 46.21 -16.32 -36.02
N THR A 466 46.81 -17.51 -35.85
CA THR A 466 48.04 -17.96 -36.50
C THR A 466 47.78 -19.01 -37.59
N ALA A 467 48.70 -19.21 -38.55
CA ALA A 467 48.49 -20.16 -39.67
C ALA A 467 48.97 -21.60 -39.41
N GLU A 468 50.16 -21.78 -38.84
CA GLU A 468 50.81 -23.10 -38.72
C GLU A 468 50.76 -23.66 -37.29
N ILE A 469 50.05 -22.98 -36.40
CA ILE A 469 50.07 -23.19 -34.94
C ILE A 469 48.62 -23.18 -34.45
N ASP A 470 48.33 -23.96 -33.41
CA ASP A 470 47.04 -23.92 -32.75
C ASP A 470 46.96 -22.65 -31.91
N ASP A 471 45.88 -21.88 -32.03
CA ASP A 471 45.75 -20.57 -31.39
C ASP A 471 45.78 -20.66 -29.84
N LYS A 472 45.50 -21.84 -29.28
CA LYS A 472 45.73 -22.13 -27.85
C LYS A 472 47.21 -22.05 -27.42
N ASP A 473 48.15 -22.06 -28.36
CA ASP A 473 49.60 -21.93 -28.15
C ASP A 473 50.19 -20.67 -28.83
N GLY A 474 49.62 -20.23 -29.95
CA GLY A 474 50.19 -19.20 -30.84
C GLY A 474 49.72 -17.76 -30.65
N GLN A 475 48.66 -17.50 -29.88
CA GLN A 475 48.15 -16.14 -29.64
C GLN A 475 49.05 -15.30 -28.73
N TRP A 476 49.09 -13.99 -28.95
CA TRP A 476 49.79 -13.05 -28.06
C TRP A 476 49.31 -11.60 -28.18
N ILE A 477 49.67 -10.81 -27.15
CA ILE A 477 49.38 -9.39 -26.97
C ILE A 477 50.70 -8.72 -26.57
N GLU A 478 51.02 -7.56 -27.11
CA GLU A 478 52.13 -6.73 -26.67
C GLU A 478 51.67 -5.49 -25.92
N LEU A 479 52.35 -5.18 -24.81
CA LEU A 479 52.25 -3.92 -24.08
C LEU A 479 53.49 -3.06 -24.33
N TYR A 480 53.30 -1.82 -24.76
CA TYR A 480 54.32 -0.77 -24.81
C TYR A 480 54.20 0.15 -23.59
N ASN A 481 55.34 0.61 -23.07
CA ASN A 481 55.42 1.59 -21.99
C ASN A 481 55.93 2.94 -22.52
N PRO A 482 55.03 3.88 -22.88
CA PRO A 482 55.41 5.24 -23.27
C PRO A 482 55.98 6.09 -22.13
N THR A 483 55.95 5.66 -20.87
CA THR A 483 56.40 6.47 -19.73
C THR A 483 57.93 6.47 -19.54
N GLY A 484 58.43 7.32 -18.64
CA GLY A 484 59.85 7.38 -18.28
C GLY A 484 60.30 6.30 -17.29
N THR A 485 59.37 5.56 -16.67
CA THR A 485 59.64 4.63 -15.56
C THR A 485 59.19 3.20 -15.88
N PRO A 486 59.84 2.15 -15.35
CA PRO A 486 59.36 0.77 -15.52
C PRO A 486 58.07 0.52 -14.72
N VAL A 487 57.05 -0.05 -15.35
CA VAL A 487 55.73 -0.31 -14.73
C VAL A 487 55.62 -1.79 -14.33
N LYS A 488 55.18 -2.08 -13.09
CA LYS A 488 54.85 -3.44 -12.62
C LYS A 488 53.40 -3.76 -12.92
N ILE A 489 53.13 -4.96 -13.44
CA ILE A 489 51.80 -5.43 -13.85
C ILE A 489 51.32 -6.66 -13.06
N LYS A 490 51.83 -6.86 -11.85
CA LYS A 490 51.41 -7.97 -10.97
C LYS A 490 49.97 -7.74 -10.51
N ASP A 491 49.18 -8.80 -10.48
CA ASP A 491 47.77 -8.84 -10.08
C ASP A 491 46.83 -8.02 -10.99
N TRP A 492 47.33 -7.45 -12.09
CA TRP A 492 46.53 -6.83 -13.14
C TRP A 492 45.72 -7.87 -13.92
N LYS A 493 44.58 -7.46 -14.47
CA LYS A 493 43.64 -8.31 -15.21
C LYS A 493 43.66 -7.97 -16.69
N LEU A 494 43.82 -9.00 -17.52
CA LEU A 494 43.42 -9.01 -18.92
C LEU A 494 41.96 -9.47 -19.01
N GLU A 495 41.17 -8.83 -19.86
CA GLU A 495 39.75 -9.15 -20.06
C GLU A 495 39.38 -9.12 -21.54
N VAL A 496 38.58 -10.08 -21.98
CA VAL A 496 37.96 -10.10 -23.32
C VAL A 496 36.45 -10.21 -23.18
N LYS A 497 35.72 -9.35 -23.90
CA LYS A 497 34.25 -9.30 -23.94
C LYS A 497 33.77 -9.39 -25.38
N ASN A 498 32.98 -10.42 -25.70
CA ASN A 498 32.43 -10.66 -27.04
C ASN A 498 31.11 -9.89 -27.24
N GLY A 499 31.17 -8.66 -27.76
CA GLY A 499 30.00 -7.87 -28.16
C GLY A 499 29.01 -7.49 -27.05
N VAL A 500 27.83 -7.02 -27.45
CA VAL A 500 26.72 -6.70 -26.55
C VAL A 500 25.99 -7.99 -26.15
N GLY A 501 26.15 -8.40 -24.89
CA GLY A 501 25.48 -9.58 -24.32
C GLY A 501 26.26 -10.90 -24.39
N GLY A 502 27.47 -10.94 -24.95
CA GLY A 502 28.30 -12.16 -24.95
C GLY A 502 29.04 -12.44 -23.64
N LYS A 503 29.69 -13.60 -23.57
CA LYS A 503 30.38 -14.08 -22.37
C LYS A 503 31.73 -13.37 -22.19
N GLN A 504 31.98 -12.89 -20.97
CA GLN A 504 33.24 -12.29 -20.55
C GLN A 504 34.27 -13.39 -20.19
N LYS A 505 35.51 -13.27 -20.68
CA LYS A 505 36.67 -14.08 -20.27
C LYS A 505 37.69 -13.19 -19.58
N THR A 506 38.33 -13.64 -18.51
CA THR A 506 39.32 -12.86 -17.75
C THR A 506 40.53 -13.71 -17.37
N HIS A 507 41.69 -13.06 -17.22
CA HIS A 507 42.91 -13.69 -16.72
C HIS A 507 43.74 -12.71 -15.89
N VAL A 508 44.25 -13.14 -14.74
CA VAL A 508 45.03 -12.29 -13.83
C VAL A 508 46.53 -12.60 -13.95
N ILE A 509 47.36 -11.56 -13.99
CA ILE A 509 48.82 -11.65 -14.13
C ILE A 509 49.43 -11.93 -12.75
N ALA A 510 49.46 -13.20 -12.34
CA ALA A 510 49.91 -13.61 -11.01
C ALA A 510 51.44 -13.48 -10.78
N ALA A 511 52.22 -13.13 -11.80
CA ALA A 511 53.67 -13.03 -11.75
C ALA A 511 54.14 -11.58 -11.58
N ASP A 512 55.20 -11.37 -10.79
CA ASP A 512 55.84 -10.06 -10.64
C ASP A 512 56.67 -9.73 -11.89
N ILE A 513 56.01 -9.11 -12.88
CA ILE A 513 56.59 -8.76 -14.19
C ILE A 513 56.59 -7.24 -14.33
N THR A 514 57.65 -6.71 -14.95
CA THR A 514 57.85 -5.28 -15.19
C THR A 514 57.99 -5.00 -16.68
N VAL A 515 57.18 -4.07 -17.21
CA VAL A 515 57.36 -3.50 -18.55
C VAL A 515 58.44 -2.40 -18.48
N PRO A 516 59.58 -2.52 -19.18
CA PRO A 516 60.65 -1.52 -19.10
C PRO A 516 60.19 -0.14 -19.58
N SER A 517 60.76 0.94 -19.02
CA SER A 517 60.61 2.30 -19.54
C SER A 517 60.97 2.37 -21.03
N LYS A 518 60.10 3.01 -21.84
CA LYS A 518 60.23 3.09 -23.32
C LYS A 518 60.43 1.71 -23.99
N GLY A 519 59.91 0.65 -23.38
CA GLY A 519 60.12 -0.73 -23.79
C GLY A 519 58.81 -1.50 -24.00
N PHE A 520 58.95 -2.71 -24.53
CA PHE A 520 57.87 -3.59 -24.95
C PHE A 520 57.86 -4.89 -24.13
N LEU A 521 56.68 -5.45 -23.90
CA LEU A 521 56.50 -6.72 -23.19
C LEU A 521 55.41 -7.56 -23.85
N VAL A 522 55.79 -8.75 -24.32
CA VAL A 522 54.84 -9.70 -24.94
C VAL A 522 54.26 -10.65 -23.89
N LEU A 523 52.94 -10.67 -23.79
CA LEU A 523 52.14 -11.65 -23.06
C LEU A 523 51.56 -12.63 -24.09
N ALA A 524 51.59 -13.94 -23.86
CA ALA A 524 51.13 -14.91 -24.87
C ALA A 524 50.29 -16.04 -24.29
N ALA A 525 49.63 -16.80 -25.14
CA ALA A 525 49.01 -18.07 -24.75
C ALA A 525 50.05 -19.01 -24.14
N ASN A 526 51.20 -19.19 -24.80
CA ASN A 526 52.29 -20.07 -24.36
C ASN A 526 53.67 -19.37 -24.37
N THR A 527 54.49 -19.60 -23.33
CA THR A 527 55.87 -19.07 -23.21
C THR A 527 56.93 -19.99 -23.84
N ASN A 528 56.58 -21.20 -24.24
CA ASN A 528 57.48 -22.07 -25.01
C ASN A 528 57.65 -21.52 -26.43
N LYS A 529 58.77 -20.81 -26.66
CA LYS A 529 59.18 -20.21 -27.94
C LYS A 529 59.10 -21.13 -29.17
N ILE A 530 59.12 -22.46 -29.01
CA ILE A 530 58.95 -23.39 -30.15
C ILE A 530 57.46 -23.62 -30.47
N LEU A 531 56.59 -23.67 -29.45
CA LEU A 531 55.15 -23.82 -29.63
C LEU A 531 54.49 -22.49 -30.05
N ASN A 532 54.99 -21.37 -29.52
CA ASN A 532 54.55 -20.02 -29.85
C ASN A 532 55.40 -19.39 -30.98
N GLY A 533 55.55 -20.09 -32.11
CA GLY A 533 56.01 -19.52 -33.40
C GLY A 533 57.39 -18.86 -33.48
N GLY A 534 58.24 -18.99 -32.46
CA GLY A 534 59.48 -18.23 -32.32
C GLY A 534 59.38 -16.93 -31.50
N VAL A 535 58.17 -16.57 -31.05
CA VAL A 535 57.89 -15.43 -30.15
C VAL A 535 58.52 -15.69 -28.77
N THR A 536 58.95 -14.63 -28.08
CA THR A 536 59.58 -14.73 -26.76
C THR A 536 58.74 -14.00 -25.73
N ALA A 537 57.69 -14.66 -25.25
CA ALA A 537 56.77 -14.07 -24.29
C ALA A 537 57.32 -14.08 -22.86
N ALA A 538 57.00 -13.04 -22.09
CA ALA A 538 57.33 -12.91 -20.67
C ALA A 538 56.33 -13.64 -19.76
N TYR A 539 55.11 -13.89 -20.24
CA TYR A 539 54.01 -14.49 -19.46
C TYR A 539 53.12 -15.40 -20.31
N ALA A 540 52.45 -16.35 -19.65
CA ALA A 540 51.47 -17.26 -20.26
C ALA A 540 50.05 -16.94 -19.73
N PHE A 541 49.15 -16.46 -20.61
CA PHE A 541 47.74 -16.24 -20.32
C PHE A 541 46.82 -17.43 -20.65
N ASN A 542 47.33 -18.46 -21.32
CA ASN A 542 46.63 -19.73 -21.52
C ASN A 542 47.35 -20.92 -20.87
N PRO A 543 47.35 -21.03 -19.53
CA PRO A 543 47.88 -22.20 -18.85
C PRO A 543 47.01 -23.43 -19.16
N ALA A 544 47.65 -24.52 -19.61
CA ALA A 544 46.99 -25.78 -19.96
C ALA A 544 46.51 -26.61 -18.74
N LEU A 545 45.76 -25.97 -17.83
CA LEU A 545 45.03 -26.57 -16.71
C LEU A 545 43.57 -26.07 -16.60
N GLY A 546 43.04 -25.42 -17.65
CA GLY A 546 41.62 -25.11 -17.83
C GLY A 546 41.22 -23.71 -17.34
N GLY A 547 40.73 -22.88 -18.26
CA GLY A 547 40.19 -21.53 -17.96
C GLY A 547 41.00 -20.34 -18.51
N GLY A 548 41.94 -20.56 -19.43
CA GLY A 548 42.77 -19.50 -20.00
C GLY A 548 42.03 -18.52 -20.92
N LEU A 549 42.64 -17.35 -21.13
CA LEU A 549 42.16 -16.36 -22.10
C LEU A 549 42.46 -16.84 -23.53
N LEU A 550 41.45 -16.77 -24.40
CA LEU A 550 41.59 -16.98 -25.85
C LEU A 550 40.95 -15.78 -26.55
N LEU A 551 41.70 -15.18 -27.47
CA LEU A 551 41.23 -14.12 -28.36
C LEU A 551 40.37 -14.78 -29.46
N GLU A 552 39.18 -14.26 -29.75
CA GLU A 552 38.32 -14.81 -30.82
C GLU A 552 38.33 -13.84 -32.03
N PRO A 553 38.01 -14.30 -33.25
CA PRO A 553 37.97 -13.42 -34.43
C PRO A 553 36.66 -12.60 -34.56
N THR A 554 35.79 -12.59 -33.54
CA THR A 554 34.50 -11.88 -33.49
C THR A 554 34.61 -10.44 -32.99
N THR A 555 33.54 -9.65 -33.02
CA THR A 555 33.48 -8.29 -32.42
C THR A 555 33.77 -8.35 -30.91
N ASP A 556 35.04 -8.17 -30.55
CA ASP A 556 35.54 -8.40 -29.20
C ASP A 556 36.26 -7.14 -28.70
N THR A 557 36.26 -6.94 -27.39
CA THR A 557 37.01 -5.85 -26.73
C THR A 557 38.02 -6.45 -25.77
N LEU A 558 39.30 -6.07 -25.90
CA LEU A 558 40.41 -6.45 -25.04
C LEU A 558 40.72 -5.30 -24.08
N SER A 559 40.76 -5.57 -22.77
CA SER A 559 41.02 -4.57 -21.73
C SER A 559 42.16 -4.97 -20.80
N LEU A 560 42.94 -3.96 -20.38
CA LEU A 560 43.99 -4.05 -19.37
C LEU A 560 43.56 -3.25 -18.14
N ILE A 561 43.43 -3.92 -17.00
CA ILE A 561 42.84 -3.34 -15.77
C ILE A 561 43.79 -3.57 -14.59
N ASP A 562 44.14 -2.48 -13.89
CA ASP A 562 44.82 -2.52 -12.61
C ASP A 562 43.81 -2.91 -11.52
N VAL A 563 43.85 -4.16 -11.05
CA VAL A 563 42.89 -4.65 -10.05
C VAL A 563 43.15 -4.05 -8.66
N PRO A 564 44.41 -3.98 -8.15
CA PRO A 564 44.74 -3.19 -6.97
C PRO A 564 44.21 -1.75 -7.00
N GLY A 565 44.40 -1.03 -8.11
CA GLY A 565 43.91 0.34 -8.30
C GLY A 565 42.45 0.48 -8.75
N LYS A 566 41.74 -0.64 -8.99
CA LYS A 566 40.42 -0.72 -9.69
C LYS A 566 40.33 0.02 -11.04
N LYS A 567 41.45 0.42 -11.64
CA LYS A 567 41.51 1.38 -12.76
C LYS A 567 41.60 0.68 -14.11
N LEU A 568 40.81 1.12 -15.08
CA LEU A 568 41.05 0.78 -16.49
C LEU A 568 42.33 1.49 -16.94
N VAL A 569 43.32 0.71 -17.37
CA VAL A 569 44.59 1.24 -17.88
C VAL A 569 44.48 1.48 -19.38
N ASP A 570 43.88 0.53 -20.10
CA ASP A 570 43.76 0.57 -21.56
C ASP A 570 42.66 -0.37 -22.10
N GLN A 571 42.09 -0.08 -23.28
CA GLN A 571 41.01 -0.88 -23.88
C GLN A 571 40.88 -0.72 -25.41
N VAL A 572 41.06 -1.80 -26.16
CA VAL A 572 40.97 -1.80 -27.63
C VAL A 572 39.92 -2.79 -28.16
N ALA A 573 39.15 -2.37 -29.17
CA ALA A 573 38.22 -3.22 -29.90
C ALA A 573 38.88 -3.89 -31.12
N TYR A 574 38.56 -5.15 -31.40
CA TYR A 574 39.15 -5.93 -32.49
C TYR A 574 38.15 -6.94 -33.09
N GLY A 575 38.57 -7.63 -34.17
CA GLY A 575 37.80 -8.72 -34.78
C GLY A 575 36.98 -8.29 -35.98
N THR A 576 35.66 -8.48 -35.98
CA THR A 576 34.82 -8.11 -37.14
C THR A 576 34.50 -6.62 -37.24
N LEU A 577 34.78 -5.83 -36.20
CA LEU A 577 34.98 -4.39 -36.36
C LEU A 577 36.39 -4.16 -36.90
N THR A 578 36.50 -3.37 -37.96
CA THR A 578 37.76 -3.05 -38.65
C THR A 578 38.84 -2.50 -37.72
N PRO A 579 40.14 -2.84 -37.91
CA PRO A 579 40.67 -3.68 -38.98
C PRO A 579 40.47 -5.19 -38.71
N PRO A 580 39.99 -5.97 -39.69
CA PRO A 580 39.67 -7.38 -39.46
C PRO A 580 40.88 -8.25 -39.15
N ILE A 581 40.76 -9.09 -38.13
CA ILE A 581 41.77 -10.10 -37.80
C ILE A 581 42.03 -11.01 -39.01
N LYS A 582 43.31 -11.16 -39.37
CA LYS A 582 43.77 -12.07 -40.42
C LYS A 582 44.55 -13.22 -39.79
N THR A 583 44.24 -14.44 -40.22
CA THR A 583 45.11 -15.60 -40.01
C THR A 583 46.54 -15.26 -40.45
N ASN A 584 47.49 -15.45 -39.54
CA ASN A 584 48.94 -15.22 -39.67
C ASN A 584 49.46 -13.78 -39.65
N VAL A 585 48.63 -12.76 -39.41
CA VAL A 585 49.10 -11.37 -39.35
C VAL A 585 48.61 -10.67 -38.10
N SER A 586 49.52 -10.03 -37.37
CA SER A 586 49.16 -9.17 -36.25
C SER A 586 48.39 -7.92 -36.71
N LEU A 587 47.58 -7.38 -35.80
CA LEU A 587 47.25 -5.96 -35.82
C LEU A 587 48.34 -5.22 -35.03
N GLN A 588 48.98 -4.23 -35.66
CA GLN A 588 50.01 -3.37 -35.06
C GLN A 588 49.53 -1.91 -35.06
N LEU A 589 49.74 -1.20 -33.96
CA LEU A 589 49.48 0.24 -33.83
C LEU A 589 50.59 1.04 -34.52
N ASP A 590 50.28 2.12 -35.25
CA ASP A 590 51.33 3.00 -35.78
C ASP A 590 52.09 3.68 -34.61
N PRO A 591 53.43 3.68 -34.59
CA PRO A 591 54.22 4.35 -33.55
C PRO A 591 53.94 5.84 -33.34
N LYS A 592 53.32 6.54 -34.31
CA LYS A 592 52.82 7.93 -34.19
C LYS A 592 51.69 8.07 -33.16
N TYR A 593 50.94 7.00 -32.91
CA TYR A 593 49.64 7.01 -32.23
C TYR A 593 49.63 6.18 -30.93
N ALA A 594 50.78 6.09 -30.25
CA ALA A 594 51.02 5.21 -29.11
C ALA A 594 50.56 5.80 -27.75
N THR A 595 49.27 6.10 -27.60
CA THR A 595 48.60 6.40 -26.31
C THR A 595 47.37 5.52 -26.09
N THR A 596 46.92 5.39 -24.84
CA THR A 596 45.73 4.65 -24.36
C THR A 596 44.38 5.29 -24.73
N THR A 597 44.39 6.15 -25.74
CA THR A 597 43.22 6.84 -26.30
C THR A 597 43.30 6.85 -27.82
N GLN A 598 44.49 7.07 -28.37
CA GLN A 598 44.75 6.96 -29.80
C GLN A 598 44.67 5.51 -30.29
N ASN A 599 45.09 4.52 -29.50
CA ASN A 599 44.92 3.11 -29.81
C ASN A 599 43.44 2.64 -29.83
N ASN A 600 42.49 3.46 -29.39
CA ASN A 600 41.06 3.18 -29.54
C ASN A 600 40.56 3.57 -30.95
N VAL A 601 41.31 4.44 -31.66
CA VAL A 601 41.00 4.87 -33.02
C VAL A 601 41.42 3.81 -34.02
N LYS A 602 40.44 3.06 -34.52
CA LYS A 602 40.56 1.98 -35.51
C LYS A 602 41.47 2.30 -36.72
N LEU A 603 41.54 3.57 -37.14
CA LEU A 603 42.33 4.00 -38.30
C LEU A 603 43.84 4.00 -38.06
N TYR A 604 44.28 3.94 -36.80
CA TYR A 604 45.70 3.96 -36.43
C TYR A 604 46.32 2.55 -36.34
N TRP A 605 45.52 1.51 -36.56
CA TRP A 605 45.95 0.11 -36.59
C TRP A 605 46.10 -0.41 -38.03
N CYS A 606 47.17 -1.17 -38.27
CA CYS A 606 47.41 -1.84 -39.54
C CYS A 606 47.93 -3.26 -39.36
N TYR A 607 48.30 -3.90 -40.47
CA TYR A 607 48.77 -5.28 -40.49
C TYR A 607 50.30 -5.34 -40.36
N GLY A 608 50.80 -6.23 -39.49
CA GLY A 608 52.22 -6.54 -39.42
C GLY A 608 52.78 -7.01 -40.77
N ASP A 609 53.99 -6.55 -41.14
CA ASP A 609 54.66 -6.91 -42.40
C ASP A 609 56.01 -7.62 -42.20
N GLN A 610 56.55 -7.61 -40.97
CA GLN A 610 57.83 -8.25 -40.64
C GLN A 610 57.66 -9.75 -40.29
N PRO A 611 58.51 -10.66 -40.80
CA PRO A 611 58.34 -12.09 -40.57
C PRO A 611 58.79 -12.55 -39.16
N ILE A 612 57.86 -13.19 -38.44
CA ILE A 612 58.08 -13.75 -37.10
C ILE A 612 58.61 -15.18 -37.20
N GLY A 613 59.79 -15.40 -36.61
CA GLY A 613 60.31 -16.73 -36.29
C GLY A 613 60.53 -17.64 -37.51
N GLN A 614 59.80 -18.77 -37.55
CA GLN A 614 59.86 -19.73 -38.66
C GLN A 614 58.49 -20.16 -39.19
N SER A 615 57.38 -19.72 -38.57
CA SER A 615 56.02 -20.18 -38.87
C SER A 615 55.24 -19.31 -39.87
N GLY A 616 55.93 -18.43 -40.59
CA GLY A 616 55.34 -17.56 -41.61
C GLY A 616 54.36 -16.48 -41.12
N ASN A 617 54.18 -16.33 -39.80
CA ASN A 617 53.38 -15.24 -39.22
C ASN A 617 54.08 -13.88 -39.41
N LEU A 618 53.32 -12.78 -39.45
CA LEU A 618 53.83 -11.41 -39.59
C LEU A 618 53.50 -10.55 -38.36
N GLY A 619 54.42 -9.66 -37.99
CA GLY A 619 54.36 -8.75 -36.84
C GLY A 619 55.73 -8.46 -36.19
N THR A 620 55.76 -7.64 -35.13
CA THR A 620 56.96 -7.07 -34.49
C THR A 620 57.18 -7.43 -32.99
N PRO A 621 56.77 -8.62 -32.48
CA PRO A 621 56.72 -8.90 -31.04
C PRO A 621 58.07 -8.74 -30.31
N GLY A 622 58.09 -7.79 -29.38
CA GLY A 622 59.24 -7.37 -28.57
C GLY A 622 60.00 -6.17 -29.13
N ALA A 623 59.46 -5.44 -30.12
CA ALA A 623 60.13 -4.38 -30.84
C ALA A 623 59.15 -3.29 -31.35
N PRO A 624 59.63 -2.08 -31.71
CA PRO A 624 58.77 -1.05 -32.28
C PRO A 624 58.13 -1.48 -33.62
N ASN A 625 56.83 -1.24 -33.73
CA ASN A 625 56.03 -1.47 -34.94
C ASN A 625 56.54 -0.65 -36.13
N ALA A 626 56.17 -1.07 -37.34
CA ALA A 626 56.31 -0.23 -38.54
C ALA A 626 55.16 0.80 -38.62
N SER A 627 55.41 1.97 -39.21
CA SER A 627 54.34 2.93 -39.51
C SER A 627 53.41 2.39 -40.61
N CYS A 628 52.13 2.64 -40.46
CA CYS A 628 51.04 2.03 -41.20
C CYS A 628 50.84 2.57 -42.62
N ALA A 629 51.52 3.66 -43.00
CA ALA A 629 51.43 4.28 -44.32
C ALA A 629 52.81 4.31 -45.03
N PRO A 630 52.97 3.65 -46.19
CA PRO A 630 54.00 4.01 -47.15
C PRO A 630 53.71 5.43 -47.68
N PRO A 631 54.68 6.37 -47.68
CA PRO A 631 54.40 7.76 -48.03
C PRO A 631 53.81 7.95 -49.43
N GLY A 632 52.83 8.83 -49.55
CA GLY A 632 52.23 9.26 -50.82
C GLY A 632 51.24 8.28 -51.46
N LYS A 633 50.55 7.44 -50.68
CA LYS A 633 49.38 6.69 -51.15
C LYS A 633 48.12 7.55 -51.07
N ASP A 634 47.27 7.42 -52.07
CA ASP A 634 45.86 7.85 -52.19
C ASP A 634 45.02 6.54 -52.28
N ILE A 635 43.84 6.48 -51.68
CA ILE A 635 43.02 5.25 -51.57
C ILE A 635 41.61 5.34 -52.21
N ASP A 636 41.03 6.53 -52.35
CA ASP A 636 39.71 6.72 -52.97
C ASP A 636 39.77 7.36 -54.38
N GLY A 637 40.88 8.01 -54.73
CA GLY A 637 41.19 8.54 -56.05
C GLY A 637 40.92 10.03 -56.26
N ASP A 638 40.73 10.83 -55.20
CA ASP A 638 40.50 12.28 -55.29
C ASP A 638 41.76 13.11 -55.68
N ASN A 639 42.97 12.50 -55.61
CA ASN A 639 44.33 13.08 -55.76
C ASN A 639 44.96 13.68 -54.48
N SER A 640 44.33 13.51 -53.32
CA SER A 640 44.83 13.81 -51.98
C SER A 640 45.51 12.55 -51.40
N PRO A 641 46.79 12.60 -51.03
CA PRO A 641 47.42 11.46 -50.37
C PRO A 641 46.91 11.33 -48.93
N ASN A 642 46.57 10.11 -48.49
CA ASN A 642 46.04 9.73 -47.16
C ASN A 642 46.74 10.38 -45.94
N GLU A 643 47.97 10.83 -46.10
CA GLU A 643 48.80 11.53 -45.09
C GLU A 643 48.50 13.04 -44.95
N LYS A 644 47.61 13.58 -45.80
CA LYS A 644 47.18 15.00 -45.90
C LYS A 644 45.70 15.13 -46.28
N ASP A 645 45.01 14.01 -46.37
CA ASP A 645 43.64 13.90 -46.81
C ASP A 645 42.73 14.03 -45.60
N ASN A 646 41.75 14.94 -45.65
CA ASN A 646 40.78 15.15 -44.56
C ASN A 646 39.52 14.29 -44.68
N CYS A 647 39.30 13.61 -45.82
CA CYS A 647 38.35 12.49 -45.92
C CYS A 647 38.99 11.23 -46.54
N PRO A 648 39.93 10.53 -45.85
CA PRO A 648 40.75 9.42 -46.37
C PRO A 648 40.07 8.17 -46.96
N PHE A 649 38.75 8.18 -47.16
CA PHE A 649 37.93 7.11 -47.72
C PHE A 649 36.72 7.62 -48.54
N LEU A 650 36.57 8.93 -48.73
CA LEU A 650 35.41 9.56 -49.40
C LEU A 650 35.82 10.81 -50.19
N ALA A 651 36.15 10.58 -51.45
CA ALA A 651 36.81 11.51 -52.37
C ALA A 651 36.27 12.96 -52.38
N ASN A 652 37.02 13.90 -51.78
CA ASN A 652 36.72 15.32 -51.70
C ASN A 652 37.92 16.17 -52.20
N ALA A 653 38.14 16.18 -53.52
CA ALA A 653 39.32 16.76 -54.19
C ALA A 653 39.56 18.28 -54.02
N ASP A 654 38.67 19.00 -53.33
CA ASP A 654 38.86 20.39 -52.90
C ASP A 654 39.34 20.52 -51.44
N GLN A 655 39.26 19.44 -50.65
CA GLN A 655 39.70 19.33 -49.25
C GLN A 655 39.09 20.46 -48.41
N ALA A 656 37.78 20.66 -48.59
CA ALA A 656 36.99 21.56 -47.76
C ALA A 656 36.95 21.05 -46.30
N ASP A 657 37.18 21.98 -45.39
CA ASP A 657 37.16 21.85 -43.93
C ASP A 657 36.69 23.23 -43.43
N GLN A 658 35.42 23.31 -43.03
CA GLN A 658 34.72 24.59 -42.80
C GLN A 658 34.92 25.17 -41.40
N ASP A 659 35.16 24.34 -40.40
CA ASP A 659 35.27 24.70 -38.97
C ASP A 659 36.63 24.37 -38.33
N GLN A 660 37.50 23.65 -39.04
CA GLN A 660 38.92 23.40 -38.74
C GLN A 660 39.15 22.28 -37.72
N ASP A 661 38.29 21.26 -37.72
CA ASP A 661 38.38 20.06 -36.88
C ASP A 661 39.39 18.99 -37.39
N LEU A 662 39.80 19.08 -38.67
CA LEU A 662 40.69 18.19 -39.44
C LEU A 662 40.03 16.99 -40.17
N LEU A 663 38.71 16.87 -40.12
CA LEU A 663 37.90 16.16 -41.11
C LEU A 663 37.54 17.11 -42.28
N GLY A 664 36.60 16.72 -43.13
CA GLY A 664 36.17 17.56 -44.24
C GLY A 664 34.69 17.46 -44.57
N ASP A 665 34.13 18.54 -45.13
CA ASP A 665 32.69 18.78 -45.41
C ASP A 665 31.95 17.63 -46.14
N ALA A 666 32.67 16.65 -46.70
CA ALA A 666 32.13 15.50 -47.42
C ALA A 666 31.94 14.23 -46.57
N CYS A 667 32.71 14.07 -45.49
CA CYS A 667 32.72 12.89 -44.61
C CYS A 667 32.39 13.22 -43.15
N ASP A 668 32.03 14.47 -42.89
CA ASP A 668 31.76 15.06 -41.60
C ASP A 668 30.25 15.13 -41.30
N VAL A 669 29.83 14.73 -40.10
CA VAL A 669 28.44 14.80 -39.62
C VAL A 669 28.05 16.19 -39.09
N CYS A 670 29.02 17.06 -38.76
CA CYS A 670 28.82 18.45 -38.38
C CYS A 670 29.70 19.46 -39.16
N PRO A 671 29.52 19.66 -40.50
CA PRO A 671 30.34 20.54 -41.38
C PRO A 671 30.38 22.07 -41.11
N LYS A 672 30.25 22.49 -39.84
CA LYS A 672 30.20 23.86 -39.31
C LYS A 672 30.49 23.93 -37.80
N VAL A 673 30.55 22.81 -37.08
CA VAL A 673 30.68 22.74 -35.61
C VAL A 673 31.69 21.65 -35.25
N ALA A 674 32.97 22.02 -35.26
CA ALA A 674 34.13 21.13 -35.16
C ALA A 674 34.01 20.00 -34.13
N ASP A 675 33.76 18.77 -34.58
CA ASP A 675 33.64 17.57 -33.75
C ASP A 675 34.60 16.41 -34.19
N PRO A 676 35.89 16.44 -33.77
CA PRO A 676 36.89 15.42 -34.15
C PRO A 676 36.64 13.99 -33.61
N LYS A 677 35.44 13.73 -33.11
CA LYS A 677 34.96 12.43 -32.62
C LYS A 677 33.89 11.83 -33.53
N GLN A 678 33.14 12.65 -34.28
CA GLN A 678 32.05 12.23 -35.16
C GLN A 678 31.03 11.38 -34.39
N SER A 679 30.45 12.00 -33.36
CA SER A 679 29.41 11.36 -32.56
C SER A 679 28.04 11.59 -33.20
N ASP A 680 27.29 10.51 -33.39
CA ASP A 680 25.92 10.48 -33.94
C ASP A 680 25.18 9.44 -33.08
N ALA A 681 24.39 9.92 -32.13
CA ALA A 681 23.81 9.11 -31.06
C ALA A 681 22.59 8.27 -31.47
N ASP A 682 21.83 8.68 -32.49
CA ASP A 682 20.63 7.97 -32.95
C ASP A 682 20.68 7.43 -34.39
N GLY A 683 21.67 7.85 -35.19
CA GLY A 683 22.00 7.30 -36.50
C GLY A 683 21.34 7.99 -37.69
N ASP A 684 20.93 9.26 -37.56
CA ASP A 684 20.21 9.99 -38.60
C ASP A 684 21.11 10.60 -39.69
N GLY A 685 22.39 10.87 -39.36
CA GLY A 685 23.39 11.49 -40.23
C GLY A 685 23.79 12.94 -39.89
N VAL A 686 23.29 13.51 -38.79
CA VAL A 686 23.74 14.75 -38.15
C VAL A 686 24.45 14.39 -36.84
N GLY A 687 25.49 15.15 -36.45
CA GLY A 687 26.26 14.85 -35.24
C GLY A 687 25.78 15.55 -33.97
N ASP A 688 26.05 14.94 -32.80
CA ASP A 688 25.63 15.37 -31.46
C ASP A 688 25.91 16.86 -31.13
N LEU A 689 26.89 17.50 -31.77
CA LEU A 689 27.25 18.91 -31.53
C LEU A 689 26.51 19.91 -32.42
N CYS A 690 25.84 19.45 -33.48
CA CYS A 690 25.09 20.29 -34.41
C CYS A 690 23.64 19.84 -34.62
N ASP A 691 23.22 18.76 -33.96
CA ASP A 691 21.86 18.24 -33.92
C ASP A 691 21.01 18.97 -32.85
N ASN A 692 19.84 19.49 -33.26
CA ASN A 692 18.85 20.09 -32.37
C ASN A 692 17.90 19.08 -31.70
N CYS A 693 18.05 17.76 -31.96
CA CYS A 693 17.26 16.67 -31.37
C CYS A 693 18.05 15.38 -31.07
N ILE A 694 19.22 15.48 -30.40
CA ILE A 694 20.27 14.46 -30.04
C ILE A 694 19.84 12.98 -29.72
N GLY A 695 18.56 12.65 -29.57
CA GLY A 695 18.07 11.28 -29.48
C GLY A 695 16.77 10.96 -30.24
N ILE A 696 16.36 11.81 -31.19
CA ILE A 696 15.15 11.66 -32.03
C ILE A 696 15.42 12.16 -33.47
N GLY A 697 16.12 11.33 -34.25
CA GLY A 697 16.62 11.62 -35.59
C GLY A 697 15.65 12.37 -36.52
N ASN A 698 16.06 13.57 -36.89
CA ASN A 698 15.37 14.54 -37.74
C ASN A 698 16.32 15.11 -38.83
N PRO A 699 16.65 14.36 -39.92
CA PRO A 699 17.76 14.71 -40.84
C PRO A 699 17.58 15.98 -41.68
N ASN A 700 16.52 16.73 -41.43
CA ASN A 700 16.23 18.04 -42.00
C ASN A 700 16.53 19.20 -41.03
N GLN A 701 16.82 18.94 -39.75
CA GLN A 701 17.09 19.93 -38.70
C GLN A 701 16.05 21.07 -38.73
N ALA A 702 14.77 20.66 -38.76
CA ALA A 702 13.66 21.60 -38.77
C ALA A 702 13.43 22.13 -37.35
N ASP A 703 13.29 23.44 -37.27
CA ASP A 703 13.09 24.25 -36.08
C ASP A 703 12.21 25.42 -36.56
N ALA A 704 10.93 25.38 -36.19
CA ALA A 704 9.90 26.26 -36.75
C ALA A 704 9.83 27.66 -36.11
N ASP A 705 10.22 27.81 -34.84
CA ASP A 705 10.16 29.07 -34.08
C ASP A 705 11.56 29.67 -33.78
N SER A 706 12.62 28.90 -34.00
CA SER A 706 14.05 29.26 -33.83
C SER A 706 14.52 29.39 -32.38
N ASP A 707 14.01 28.54 -31.49
CA ASP A 707 14.46 28.47 -30.08
C ASP A 707 15.76 27.67 -29.87
N GLY A 708 16.05 26.69 -30.73
CA GLY A 708 17.23 25.83 -30.69
C GLY A 708 16.95 24.34 -30.49
N PHE A 709 15.70 23.94 -30.20
CA PHE A 709 15.23 22.55 -30.30
C PHE A 709 14.56 22.30 -31.66
N GLY A 710 14.53 21.05 -32.12
CA GLY A 710 13.89 20.71 -33.39
C GLY A 710 12.42 20.29 -33.28
N ASP A 711 11.66 20.48 -34.37
CA ASP A 711 10.24 20.09 -34.55
C ASP A 711 9.90 18.63 -34.14
N ALA A 712 10.92 17.76 -34.02
CA ALA A 712 10.80 16.34 -33.69
C ALA A 712 10.92 16.04 -32.18
N CYS A 713 11.51 16.95 -31.40
CA CYS A 713 11.76 16.81 -29.97
C CYS A 713 11.25 17.99 -29.12
N ASP A 714 10.91 19.12 -29.73
CA ASP A 714 10.20 20.23 -29.09
C ASP A 714 8.85 19.79 -28.47
N SER A 715 8.47 20.48 -27.40
CA SER A 715 7.30 20.22 -26.58
C SER A 715 6.38 21.45 -26.51
N ALA A 716 5.66 21.71 -27.62
CA ALA A 716 4.55 22.65 -27.81
C ALA A 716 4.36 23.73 -26.71
N THR A 717 4.93 24.90 -26.96
CA THR A 717 5.09 25.96 -25.96
C THR A 717 3.94 26.97 -26.03
N CYS A 718 2.81 26.59 -25.45
CA CYS A 718 1.59 27.38 -25.39
C CYS A 718 1.79 28.85 -24.99
N GLY A 719 1.11 29.78 -25.67
CA GLY A 719 1.15 31.20 -25.37
C GLY A 719 2.26 31.96 -26.11
N ASN A 720 2.77 31.43 -27.22
CA ASN A 720 3.88 32.01 -28.00
C ASN A 720 3.40 32.96 -29.13
N GLY A 721 2.15 32.83 -29.61
CA GLY A 721 1.57 33.61 -30.71
C GLY A 721 1.33 32.84 -32.02
N SER A 722 1.72 31.56 -32.05
CA SER A 722 1.58 30.58 -33.12
C SER A 722 0.76 29.38 -32.60
N THR A 723 0.26 28.51 -33.47
CA THR A 723 -0.48 27.30 -33.02
C THR A 723 0.19 26.05 -33.56
N GLU A 724 0.83 25.30 -32.69
CA GLU A 724 1.58 24.09 -33.03
C GLU A 724 0.68 22.84 -33.21
N ALA A 725 1.27 21.74 -33.70
CA ALA A 725 0.54 20.53 -34.08
C ALA A 725 -0.14 19.79 -32.92
N ALA A 726 0.24 20.06 -31.67
CA ALA A 726 -0.35 19.49 -30.46
C ALA A 726 -1.45 20.39 -29.84
N GLU A 727 -1.65 21.60 -30.35
CA GLU A 727 -2.47 22.63 -29.70
C GLU A 727 -3.89 22.75 -30.28
N LEU A 728 -4.84 23.20 -29.45
CA LEU A 728 -6.23 23.45 -29.88
C LEU A 728 -6.55 24.94 -30.05
N CYS A 729 -5.67 25.80 -29.56
CA CYS A 729 -5.64 27.25 -29.70
C CYS A 729 -4.25 27.76 -29.29
N ASP A 730 -3.96 29.00 -29.64
CA ASP A 730 -3.03 29.91 -28.98
C ASP A 730 -3.57 31.34 -29.19
N ASP A 731 -3.29 32.24 -28.26
CA ASP A 731 -3.56 33.67 -28.37
C ASP A 731 -2.40 34.57 -27.88
N GLY A 732 -1.17 34.03 -27.86
CA GLY A 732 0.06 34.75 -27.59
C GLY A 732 0.30 35.13 -26.13
N ASN A 733 -0.33 34.40 -25.19
CA ASN A 733 -0.08 34.57 -23.76
C ASN A 733 -0.42 33.32 -22.93
N LYS A 734 -0.04 33.30 -21.64
CA LYS A 734 -0.31 32.21 -20.68
C LYS A 734 -1.38 32.56 -19.62
N GLU A 735 -2.17 33.62 -19.82
CA GLU A 735 -3.25 34.02 -18.89
C GLU A 735 -4.59 33.35 -19.22
N GLY A 736 -4.78 32.11 -18.77
CA GLY A 736 -6.08 31.42 -18.90
C GLY A 736 -7.27 32.27 -18.46
N GLY A 737 -8.43 32.06 -19.10
CA GLY A 737 -9.66 32.84 -18.91
C GLY A 737 -10.03 33.82 -20.02
N ASP A 738 -9.19 34.01 -21.05
CA ASP A 738 -9.39 34.98 -22.14
C ASP A 738 -9.86 34.36 -23.48
N GLY A 739 -9.32 33.20 -23.85
CA GLY A 739 -9.66 32.46 -25.08
C GLY A 739 -8.96 31.10 -25.19
N CYS A 740 -7.77 30.99 -24.60
CA CYS A 740 -6.97 29.77 -24.57
C CYS A 740 -6.48 29.50 -23.14
N SER A 741 -6.45 28.24 -22.73
CA SER A 741 -5.92 27.86 -21.41
C SER A 741 -4.39 27.85 -21.44
N ILE A 742 -3.76 27.91 -20.26
CA ILE A 742 -2.30 27.82 -20.09
C ILE A 742 -1.66 26.51 -20.65
N ASN A 743 -2.48 25.49 -20.95
CA ASN A 743 -2.09 24.23 -21.60
C ASN A 743 -2.72 24.07 -23.01
N CYS A 744 -2.98 25.20 -23.69
CA CYS A 744 -3.48 25.35 -25.06
C CYS A 744 -4.69 24.49 -25.45
N GLN A 745 -5.56 24.23 -24.46
CA GLN A 745 -6.93 23.76 -24.64
C GLN A 745 -7.86 24.95 -24.86
N LYS A 746 -8.80 24.80 -25.81
CA LYS A 746 -9.69 25.87 -26.25
C LYS A 746 -10.79 26.20 -25.25
N GLU A 747 -10.75 27.41 -24.70
CA GLU A 747 -11.75 27.88 -23.76
C GLU A 747 -13.03 28.35 -24.47
N SER A 748 -14.16 27.74 -24.14
CA SER A 748 -15.47 28.17 -24.65
C SER A 748 -16.60 27.74 -23.73
N PHE A 749 -16.59 28.28 -22.51
CA PHE A 749 -17.42 27.73 -21.43
C PHE A 749 -18.88 28.17 -21.51
N ALA A 750 -19.78 27.30 -21.08
CA ALA A 750 -21.24 27.42 -21.14
C ALA A 750 -21.87 27.31 -19.74
N PRO A 751 -23.06 27.89 -19.51
CA PRO A 751 -23.71 27.83 -18.20
C PRO A 751 -23.92 26.39 -17.72
N GLY A 752 -23.56 26.13 -16.47
CA GLY A 752 -23.63 24.80 -15.84
C GLY A 752 -22.58 23.78 -16.28
N GLN A 753 -21.48 24.18 -16.95
CA GLN A 753 -20.29 23.33 -17.05
C GLN A 753 -19.50 23.23 -15.74
N ILE A 754 -19.65 24.23 -14.86
CA ILE A 754 -19.27 24.18 -13.46
C ILE A 754 -20.53 24.54 -12.66
N ILE A 755 -20.73 23.91 -11.49
CA ILE A 755 -21.89 24.11 -10.61
C ILE A 755 -21.42 24.38 -9.18
N VAL A 756 -21.93 25.43 -8.56
CA VAL A 756 -21.77 25.74 -7.13
C VAL A 756 -22.59 24.74 -6.32
N THR A 757 -21.92 23.97 -5.48
CA THR A 757 -22.48 22.77 -4.82
C THR A 757 -22.56 22.89 -3.31
N GLU A 758 -21.66 23.62 -2.66
CA GLU A 758 -21.67 23.84 -1.22
C GLU A 758 -21.12 25.23 -0.86
N ILE A 759 -21.65 25.88 0.19
CA ILE A 759 -21.19 27.21 0.63
C ILE A 759 -21.15 27.29 2.16
N MET A 760 -19.96 27.54 2.73
CA MET A 760 -19.78 27.96 4.12
C MET A 760 -19.81 29.48 4.21
N ILE A 761 -20.88 30.03 4.78
CA ILE A 761 -21.14 31.48 4.87
C ILE A 761 -20.74 32.05 6.24
N ASN A 762 -20.83 31.25 7.31
CA ASN A 762 -20.69 31.69 8.69
C ASN A 762 -19.93 30.63 9.51
N PRO A 763 -18.61 30.47 9.32
CA PRO A 763 -17.81 29.53 10.11
C PRO A 763 -17.83 29.91 11.58
N LYS A 764 -17.58 28.93 12.45
CA LYS A 764 -17.63 29.07 13.91
C LYS A 764 -16.42 28.48 14.62
N ALA A 765 -15.75 27.49 14.02
CA ALA A 765 -14.48 26.97 14.50
C ALA A 765 -13.35 28.03 14.38
N VAL A 766 -13.39 28.85 13.33
CA VAL A 766 -12.40 29.89 13.02
C VAL A 766 -13.04 31.26 12.74
N ASN A 767 -12.23 32.27 12.40
CA ASN A 767 -12.72 33.60 12.06
C ASN A 767 -13.42 33.62 10.68
N ASP A 768 -14.54 34.33 10.63
CA ASP A 768 -15.39 34.61 9.45
C ASP A 768 -14.58 34.79 8.15
N GLU A 769 -13.75 35.84 8.08
CA GLU A 769 -13.04 36.27 6.87
C GLU A 769 -12.01 35.27 6.30
N VAL A 770 -11.66 34.22 7.03
CA VAL A 770 -10.72 33.16 6.59
C VAL A 770 -11.34 31.77 6.46
N GLY A 771 -12.45 31.50 7.16
CA GLY A 771 -13.18 30.23 7.14
C GLY A 771 -14.41 30.20 6.21
N GLU A 772 -14.82 31.33 5.62
CA GLU A 772 -15.74 31.32 4.49
C GLU A 772 -15.18 30.48 3.33
N TRP A 773 -16.01 29.65 2.68
CA TRP A 773 -15.64 28.93 1.46
C TRP A 773 -16.83 28.58 0.56
N ILE A 774 -16.54 28.31 -0.71
CA ILE A 774 -17.48 27.90 -1.75
C ILE A 774 -16.89 26.67 -2.46
N GLU A 775 -17.72 25.67 -2.73
CA GLU A 775 -17.38 24.49 -3.53
C GLU A 775 -17.99 24.56 -4.93
N PHE A 776 -17.19 24.14 -5.91
CA PHE A 776 -17.57 23.93 -7.29
C PHE A 776 -17.44 22.45 -7.68
N TYR A 777 -18.35 21.97 -8.53
CA TYR A 777 -18.36 20.64 -9.12
C TYR A 777 -18.35 20.73 -10.64
N ASN A 778 -17.59 19.84 -11.30
CA ASN A 778 -17.57 19.71 -12.76
C ASN A 778 -18.46 18.53 -13.23
N PRO A 779 -19.71 18.76 -13.66
CA PRO A 779 -20.59 17.72 -14.23
C PRO A 779 -20.19 17.26 -15.64
N GLY A 780 -19.15 17.82 -16.26
CA GLY A 780 -18.74 17.54 -17.63
C GLY A 780 -17.89 16.28 -17.80
N GLU A 781 -17.61 15.93 -19.06
CA GLU A 781 -16.74 14.81 -19.45
C GLU A 781 -15.27 15.23 -19.67
N LEU A 782 -14.93 16.50 -19.42
CA LEU A 782 -13.60 17.09 -19.64
C LEU A 782 -13.12 17.85 -18.40
N THR A 783 -11.81 17.80 -18.14
CA THR A 783 -11.14 18.70 -17.19
C THR A 783 -11.26 20.16 -17.64
N ILE A 784 -11.56 21.06 -16.71
CA ILE A 784 -11.71 22.50 -16.95
C ILE A 784 -10.64 23.24 -16.15
N ASP A 785 -9.89 24.14 -16.76
CA ASP A 785 -9.09 25.14 -16.02
C ASP A 785 -10.01 26.31 -15.64
N ILE A 786 -9.97 26.71 -14.36
CA ILE A 786 -10.66 27.90 -13.85
C ILE A 786 -9.71 29.06 -13.52
N ASN A 787 -8.44 28.98 -13.93
CA ASN A 787 -7.50 30.10 -13.83
C ASN A 787 -8.04 31.32 -14.58
N GLY A 788 -7.93 32.51 -13.99
CA GLY A 788 -8.47 33.77 -14.52
C GLY A 788 -9.99 33.95 -14.44
N TRP A 789 -10.78 32.94 -14.04
CA TRP A 789 -12.22 33.10 -13.83
C TRP A 789 -12.53 34.05 -12.67
N VAL A 790 -13.74 34.62 -12.62
CA VAL A 790 -14.12 35.68 -11.68
C VAL A 790 -15.30 35.27 -10.81
N LEU A 791 -15.12 35.38 -9.48
CA LEU A 791 -16.19 35.32 -8.49
C LEU A 791 -16.63 36.74 -8.10
N ARG A 792 -17.94 36.99 -8.04
CA ARG A 792 -18.47 38.31 -7.67
C ARG A 792 -19.83 38.28 -7.00
N ASP A 793 -20.17 39.40 -6.35
CA ASP A 793 -21.52 39.73 -5.91
C ASP A 793 -22.42 40.20 -7.08
N GLN A 794 -23.74 40.27 -6.86
CA GLN A 794 -24.70 40.80 -7.85
C GLN A 794 -24.48 42.29 -8.14
N GLY A 795 -23.86 43.04 -7.22
CA GLY A 795 -23.50 44.44 -7.43
C GLY A 795 -22.28 44.67 -8.35
N GLY A 796 -21.45 43.65 -8.55
CA GLY A 796 -20.12 43.78 -9.14
C GLY A 796 -19.13 44.59 -8.28
N SER A 797 -19.46 44.82 -7.01
CA SER A 797 -18.74 45.65 -6.04
C SER A 797 -17.65 44.89 -5.29
N LYS A 798 -17.89 43.61 -4.97
CA LYS A 798 -16.86 42.66 -4.56
C LYS A 798 -16.57 41.73 -5.73
N LYS A 799 -15.28 41.58 -6.07
CA LYS A 799 -14.79 40.65 -7.09
C LYS A 799 -13.50 39.99 -6.62
N PHE A 800 -13.34 38.72 -6.94
CA PHE A 800 -12.09 37.98 -6.82
C PHE A 800 -11.81 37.28 -8.15
N THR A 801 -10.58 37.43 -8.67
CA THR A 801 -10.13 36.68 -9.85
C THR A 801 -9.31 35.50 -9.37
N LEU A 802 -9.67 34.31 -9.84
CA LEU A 802 -9.05 33.03 -9.53
C LEU A 802 -7.71 32.91 -10.26
N LYS A 803 -6.71 33.72 -9.88
CA LYS A 803 -5.41 33.77 -10.57
C LYS A 803 -4.30 33.09 -9.77
N SER A 804 -3.62 32.15 -10.41
CA SER A 804 -2.53 31.35 -9.85
C SER A 804 -1.41 31.15 -10.88
N ALA A 805 -0.17 31.00 -10.41
CA ALA A 805 0.98 30.62 -11.23
C ALA A 805 0.99 29.12 -11.61
N LYS A 806 0.20 28.31 -10.91
CA LYS A 806 -0.12 26.91 -11.28
C LYS A 806 -1.57 26.87 -11.79
N ALA A 807 -1.82 26.11 -12.86
CA ALA A 807 -3.16 25.92 -13.44
C ALA A 807 -4.18 25.42 -12.39
N LEU A 808 -5.45 25.83 -12.51
CA LEU A 808 -6.51 25.56 -11.53
C LEU A 808 -7.52 24.57 -12.12
N PHE A 809 -7.08 23.33 -12.31
CA PHE A 809 -7.89 22.29 -12.92
C PHE A 809 -8.98 21.74 -12.00
N ILE A 810 -10.19 21.61 -12.54
CA ILE A 810 -11.29 20.81 -12.01
C ILE A 810 -11.51 19.62 -12.97
N PRO A 811 -11.04 18.40 -12.64
CA PRO A 811 -11.28 17.22 -13.47
C PRO A 811 -12.76 16.88 -13.64
N ALA A 812 -13.08 16.10 -14.67
CA ALA A 812 -14.43 15.60 -14.93
C ALA A 812 -14.97 14.81 -13.72
N GLY A 813 -16.13 15.20 -13.19
CA GLY A 813 -16.74 14.56 -12.01
C GLY A 813 -16.08 14.91 -10.67
N SER A 814 -15.15 15.87 -10.63
CA SER A 814 -14.43 16.27 -9.42
C SER A 814 -14.90 17.61 -8.85
N TYR A 815 -14.44 17.88 -7.62
CA TYR A 815 -14.78 19.04 -6.80
C TYR A 815 -13.58 19.98 -6.62
N PHE A 816 -13.86 21.26 -6.38
CA PHE A 816 -12.86 22.31 -6.16
C PHE A 816 -13.36 23.33 -5.13
N VAL A 817 -12.55 23.66 -4.14
CA VAL A 817 -12.90 24.53 -3.01
C VAL A 817 -12.09 25.82 -3.05
N VAL A 818 -12.80 26.95 -3.03
CA VAL A 818 -12.25 28.30 -2.91
C VAL A 818 -12.69 28.91 -1.58
N GLY A 819 -11.87 29.76 -0.96
CA GLY A 819 -12.20 30.26 0.38
C GLY A 819 -11.45 31.50 0.81
N GLY A 820 -11.67 31.92 2.05
CA GLY A 820 -10.93 33.03 2.66
C GLY A 820 -9.43 32.76 2.66
N SER A 821 -8.99 31.68 3.32
CA SER A 821 -7.58 31.26 3.34
C SER A 821 -7.37 29.87 2.74
N ALA A 822 -6.28 29.72 1.97
CA ALA A 822 -5.74 28.43 1.56
C ALA A 822 -4.85 27.78 2.64
N ASP A 823 -4.50 28.52 3.70
CA ASP A 823 -3.89 27.94 4.90
C ASP A 823 -4.94 27.11 5.65
N LYS A 824 -4.80 25.79 5.55
CA LYS A 824 -5.65 24.77 6.18
C LYS A 824 -5.71 24.88 7.72
N THR A 825 -4.70 25.48 8.35
CA THR A 825 -4.68 25.72 9.81
C THR A 825 -5.39 27.01 10.22
N ALA A 826 -5.59 27.94 9.29
CA ALA A 826 -6.30 29.19 9.52
C ALA A 826 -7.78 29.13 9.10
N ASN A 827 -8.13 28.27 8.13
CA ASN A 827 -9.49 28.16 7.56
C ASN A 827 -10.40 27.12 8.25
N GLY A 828 -9.92 26.47 9.32
CA GLY A 828 -10.69 25.46 10.07
C GLY A 828 -10.60 24.05 9.52
N GLY A 829 -9.62 23.76 8.63
CA GLY A 829 -9.33 22.43 8.10
C GLY A 829 -9.86 22.15 6.68
N ALA A 830 -10.50 23.12 6.03
CA ALA A 830 -11.03 22.97 4.67
C ALA A 830 -9.90 22.87 3.62
N PRO A 831 -10.02 21.99 2.60
CA PRO A 831 -9.04 21.84 1.51
C PRO A 831 -9.16 22.95 0.45
N VAL A 832 -9.14 24.22 0.88
CA VAL A 832 -9.19 25.40 -0.01
C VAL A 832 -7.96 25.44 -0.90
N GLN A 833 -8.16 25.35 -2.21
CA GLN A 833 -7.07 25.34 -3.22
C GLN A 833 -6.58 26.75 -3.58
N ILE A 834 -7.41 27.79 -3.40
CA ILE A 834 -7.01 29.20 -3.60
C ILE A 834 -7.81 30.13 -2.67
N GLY A 835 -7.08 31.05 -2.01
CA GLY A 835 -7.60 31.94 -0.97
C GLY A 835 -7.79 33.40 -1.42
N TRP A 836 -8.94 34.01 -1.14
CA TRP A 836 -9.24 35.40 -1.52
C TRP A 836 -8.85 36.45 -0.47
N PHE A 837 -8.62 36.07 0.79
CA PHE A 837 -8.26 37.00 1.87
C PHE A 837 -6.87 37.65 1.68
N GLN A 838 -5.96 36.94 1.00
CA GLN A 838 -4.58 37.38 0.79
C GLN A 838 -4.41 38.38 -0.38
N GLN A 839 -5.45 38.63 -1.18
CA GLN A 839 -5.34 39.39 -2.44
C GLN A 839 -5.97 40.80 -2.35
N PRO A 840 -5.17 41.89 -2.31
CA PRO A 840 -5.67 43.26 -2.37
C PRO A 840 -6.21 43.62 -3.77
N PRO A 841 -7.09 44.63 -3.93
CA PRO A 841 -7.35 45.74 -3.00
C PRO A 841 -8.67 45.66 -2.20
N SER A 842 -9.44 44.58 -2.31
CA SER A 842 -10.57 44.29 -1.42
C SER A 842 -10.82 42.79 -1.42
N PRO A 843 -10.82 42.10 -0.27
CA PRO A 843 -11.21 40.70 -0.24
C PRO A 843 -12.68 40.56 -0.69
N PHE A 844 -12.95 39.48 -1.42
CA PHE A 844 -14.31 38.97 -1.55
C PHE A 844 -14.77 38.47 -0.17
N SER A 845 -16.07 38.55 0.13
CA SER A 845 -16.61 37.95 1.36
C SER A 845 -18.14 37.81 1.32
N LEU A 846 -18.66 36.81 2.03
CA LEU A 846 -20.05 36.39 2.07
C LEU A 846 -20.82 37.14 3.20
N PRO A 847 -21.93 37.85 2.90
CA PRO A 847 -22.57 38.69 3.90
C PRO A 847 -23.50 37.92 4.87
N ASN A 848 -23.01 37.64 6.07
CA ASN A 848 -23.75 36.99 7.16
C ASN A 848 -25.12 37.59 7.54
N VAL A 849 -25.32 38.91 7.38
CA VAL A 849 -26.47 39.65 7.92
C VAL A 849 -27.35 40.36 6.87
N SER A 850 -27.02 40.23 5.58
CA SER A 850 -27.84 40.70 4.46
C SER A 850 -28.05 39.59 3.43
N GLN A 851 -28.83 39.83 2.38
CA GLN A 851 -28.77 38.96 1.21
C GLN A 851 -27.34 38.98 0.65
N GLY A 852 -26.88 37.82 0.17
CA GLY A 852 -25.65 37.65 -0.58
C GLY A 852 -25.87 36.80 -1.81
N ASP A 853 -24.98 36.95 -2.79
CA ASP A 853 -25.03 36.22 -4.05
C ASP A 853 -23.59 35.79 -4.40
N VAL A 854 -23.42 34.52 -4.78
CA VAL A 854 -22.20 34.01 -5.43
C VAL A 854 -22.49 33.94 -6.92
N ILE A 855 -21.64 34.52 -7.75
CA ILE A 855 -21.74 34.46 -9.21
C ILE A 855 -20.36 34.14 -9.77
N LEU A 856 -20.26 33.04 -10.53
CA LEU A 856 -19.05 32.57 -11.19
C LEU A 856 -19.10 32.96 -12.68
N GLU A 857 -18.09 33.69 -13.16
CA GLU A 857 -18.00 34.19 -14.53
C GLU A 857 -16.68 33.78 -15.22
N TRP A 858 -16.79 33.37 -16.48
CA TRP A 858 -15.66 33.28 -17.42
C TRP A 858 -15.83 34.34 -18.50
N ASN A 859 -14.79 35.14 -18.79
CA ASN A 859 -14.81 36.21 -19.80
C ASN A 859 -16.12 37.07 -19.82
N GLY A 860 -16.59 37.46 -18.63
CA GLY A 860 -17.81 38.27 -18.45
C GLY A 860 -19.14 37.56 -18.71
N LYS A 861 -19.13 36.23 -18.89
CA LYS A 861 -20.30 35.36 -19.03
C LYS A 861 -20.51 34.57 -17.75
N VAL A 862 -21.70 34.68 -17.16
CA VAL A 862 -22.10 33.84 -16.01
C VAL A 862 -22.10 32.37 -16.43
N ILE A 863 -21.34 31.56 -15.70
CA ILE A 863 -21.35 30.10 -15.79
C ILE A 863 -22.35 29.53 -14.78
N ASP A 864 -22.37 30.09 -13.56
CA ASP A 864 -23.32 29.70 -12.52
C ASP A 864 -23.54 30.80 -11.47
N GLN A 865 -24.62 30.72 -10.70
CA GLN A 865 -25.00 31.67 -9.65
C GLN A 865 -25.80 31.02 -8.51
N VAL A 866 -25.72 31.60 -7.30
CA VAL A 866 -26.51 31.19 -6.12
C VAL A 866 -26.83 32.41 -5.24
N THR A 867 -28.09 32.57 -4.82
CA THR A 867 -28.53 33.63 -3.87
C THR A 867 -28.90 33.04 -2.49
N PHE A 868 -28.44 33.66 -1.41
CA PHE A 868 -28.74 33.28 -0.02
C PHE A 868 -29.23 34.46 0.84
N SER A 869 -29.94 34.18 1.94
CA SER A 869 -30.52 35.24 2.78
C SER A 869 -30.78 34.80 4.25
N PRO A 870 -30.25 35.53 5.26
CA PRO A 870 -30.36 35.19 6.70
C PRO A 870 -31.76 35.43 7.32
N LYS A 871 -32.84 35.34 6.53
CA LYS A 871 -34.24 35.57 6.96
C LYS A 871 -35.23 34.49 6.50
N GLY A 872 -34.75 33.25 6.31
CA GLY A 872 -35.51 32.11 5.77
C GLY A 872 -37.01 32.10 6.09
N PHE A 873 -37.84 32.11 5.04
CA PHE A 873 -39.27 32.39 5.16
C PHE A 873 -40.12 31.21 5.68
N VAL A 874 -41.00 31.49 6.64
CA VAL A 874 -42.00 30.53 7.15
C VAL A 874 -43.32 30.67 6.37
N CYS A 875 -43.50 29.84 5.34
CA CYS A 875 -44.67 29.85 4.45
C CYS A 875 -45.84 28.97 4.95
N THR A 876 -46.28 29.14 6.21
CA THR A 876 -47.31 28.28 6.84
C THR A 876 -48.51 29.04 7.43
N LEU A 877 -49.19 29.88 6.64
CA LEU A 877 -50.49 30.46 7.00
C LEU A 877 -51.51 30.40 5.85
N PRO A 878 -52.83 30.20 6.12
CA PRO A 878 -53.80 29.83 5.08
C PRO A 878 -54.25 30.95 4.12
N ASN A 879 -53.69 32.16 4.24
CA ASN A 879 -53.94 33.30 3.34
C ASN A 879 -52.72 34.25 3.42
N PRO A 880 -51.74 34.17 2.49
CA PRO A 880 -50.64 35.12 2.45
C PRO A 880 -51.09 36.50 1.92
N PRO A 881 -50.46 37.61 2.35
CA PRO A 881 -50.74 38.93 1.82
C PRO A 881 -50.20 39.09 0.38
N PRO A 882 -50.68 40.07 -0.42
CA PRO A 882 -50.37 40.21 -1.85
C PRO A 882 -48.91 40.53 -2.24
N ASN A 883 -47.99 40.54 -1.27
CA ASN A 883 -46.61 41.04 -1.41
C ASN A 883 -45.56 39.93 -1.28
N CYS A 884 -45.92 38.67 -1.55
CA CYS A 884 -44.95 37.58 -1.73
C CYS A 884 -44.23 37.79 -3.07
N GLY A 885 -43.09 38.48 -3.04
CA GLY A 885 -42.23 38.75 -4.19
C GLY A 885 -41.35 37.57 -4.60
N PRO A 886 -40.62 37.67 -5.73
CA PRO A 886 -40.02 36.51 -6.40
C PRO A 886 -38.57 36.17 -6.00
N THR A 887 -37.90 36.93 -5.13
CA THR A 887 -36.51 36.67 -4.75
C THR A 887 -36.43 35.70 -3.57
N THR A 888 -35.75 34.57 -3.78
CA THR A 888 -35.66 33.44 -2.86
C THR A 888 -34.21 33.00 -2.67
N GLY A 889 -33.82 32.69 -1.43
CA GLY A 889 -32.51 32.16 -1.09
C GLY A 889 -32.58 31.41 0.24
N PHE A 890 -31.64 30.50 0.47
CA PHE A 890 -31.59 29.65 1.66
C PHE A 890 -31.02 30.39 2.89
N PRO A 891 -31.25 29.91 4.13
CA PRO A 891 -30.78 30.59 5.33
C PRO A 891 -29.26 30.51 5.52
N VAL A 892 -28.71 31.48 6.24
CA VAL A 892 -27.34 31.44 6.78
C VAL A 892 -27.37 30.77 8.16
N VAL A 893 -26.45 29.84 8.43
CA VAL A 893 -26.41 29.07 9.69
C VAL A 893 -24.99 29.08 10.27
N GLU A 894 -24.87 29.35 11.58
CA GLU A 894 -23.59 29.46 12.28
C GLU A 894 -22.92 28.07 12.45
N GLY A 895 -21.68 27.95 11.98
CA GLY A 895 -20.87 26.73 12.03
C GLY A 895 -21.30 25.64 11.05
N LYS A 896 -22.09 26.00 10.03
CA LYS A 896 -22.57 25.06 9.00
C LYS A 896 -22.53 25.66 7.61
N SER A 897 -22.02 24.88 6.66
CA SER A 897 -22.28 25.10 5.26
C SER A 897 -23.74 24.79 4.90
N MET A 898 -24.14 25.31 3.75
CA MET A 898 -25.35 24.94 3.04
C MET A 898 -24.93 24.15 1.81
N GLN A 899 -25.44 22.92 1.67
CA GLN A 899 -25.11 21.99 0.58
C GLN A 899 -26.30 21.75 -0.34
N LEU A 900 -26.03 21.56 -1.63
CA LEU A 900 -26.99 21.23 -2.69
C LEU A 900 -27.21 19.71 -2.76
N ASP A 901 -28.47 19.26 -2.88
CA ASP A 901 -28.78 17.84 -3.12
C ASP A 901 -28.15 17.35 -4.45
N PRO A 902 -27.41 16.23 -4.49
CA PRO A 902 -26.87 15.67 -5.74
C PRO A 902 -27.92 15.37 -6.83
N ALA A 903 -29.20 15.14 -6.48
CA ALA A 903 -30.28 15.03 -7.46
C ALA A 903 -30.63 16.37 -8.14
N ALA A 904 -30.12 17.48 -7.60
CA ALA A 904 -30.33 18.85 -8.05
C ALA A 904 -29.03 19.53 -8.55
N TYR A 905 -27.95 18.78 -8.79
CA TYR A 905 -26.75 19.26 -9.48
C TYR A 905 -27.07 19.71 -10.92
N ASP A 906 -27.48 20.97 -11.05
CA ASP A 906 -27.84 21.67 -12.28
C ASP A 906 -27.90 23.18 -11.98
N HIS A 907 -27.21 24.00 -12.77
CA HIS A 907 -27.13 25.47 -12.66
C HIS A 907 -28.47 26.24 -12.78
N THR A 908 -29.59 25.54 -12.94
CA THR A 908 -30.95 26.10 -12.89
C THR A 908 -31.78 25.58 -11.73
N LYS A 909 -31.26 24.59 -10.97
CA LYS A 909 -31.90 23.99 -9.80
C LYS A 909 -31.24 24.45 -8.50
N ASN A 910 -29.94 24.71 -8.52
CA ASN A 910 -29.24 25.40 -7.42
C ASN A 910 -29.79 26.82 -7.19
N ASP A 911 -30.30 27.49 -8.23
CA ASP A 911 -31.08 28.74 -8.13
C ASP A 911 -32.39 28.57 -7.31
N ASP A 912 -32.91 27.35 -7.13
CA ASP A 912 -34.05 27.08 -6.24
C ASP A 912 -33.57 26.57 -4.86
N PHE A 913 -33.63 27.48 -3.88
CA PHE A 913 -33.31 27.26 -2.47
C PHE A 913 -33.92 26.00 -1.82
N LYS A 914 -35.00 25.43 -2.38
CA LYS A 914 -35.61 24.17 -1.89
C LYS A 914 -34.71 22.94 -2.07
N ASN A 915 -33.72 23.03 -2.95
CA ASN A 915 -32.77 21.95 -3.22
C ASN A 915 -31.52 22.00 -2.30
N TRP A 916 -31.46 22.98 -1.39
CA TRP A 916 -30.35 23.17 -0.45
C TRP A 916 -30.76 22.80 0.98
N CYS A 917 -29.79 22.35 1.77
CA CYS A 917 -29.96 21.99 3.18
C CYS A 917 -28.73 22.34 4.01
N GLU A 918 -28.91 22.43 5.34
CA GLU A 918 -27.79 22.47 6.29
C GLU A 918 -26.95 21.20 6.18
N ALA A 919 -25.63 21.33 6.24
CA ALA A 919 -24.74 20.18 6.35
C ALA A 919 -24.89 19.41 7.67
N GLN A 920 -24.52 18.12 7.60
CA GLN A 920 -24.74 17.13 8.66
C GLN A 920 -23.50 16.27 8.97
N ASP A 921 -22.42 16.41 8.21
CA ASP A 921 -21.13 15.79 8.51
C ASP A 921 -20.15 16.85 9.05
N PRO A 922 -19.37 16.56 10.12
CA PRO A 922 -18.39 17.48 10.67
C PRO A 922 -17.06 17.38 9.90
N TYR A 923 -16.40 18.52 9.67
CA TYR A 923 -15.06 18.58 9.08
C TYR A 923 -14.10 19.40 9.93
N GLY A 924 -12.79 19.12 9.77
CA GLY A 924 -11.71 19.92 10.34
C GLY A 924 -11.85 20.18 11.84
N ASP A 925 -11.81 21.47 12.22
CA ASP A 925 -11.82 21.92 13.62
C ASP A 925 -13.22 21.92 14.30
N GLY A 926 -14.27 21.43 13.61
CA GLY A 926 -15.58 21.15 14.22
C GLY A 926 -16.78 21.92 13.66
N ASP A 927 -16.61 22.62 12.53
CA ASP A 927 -17.72 23.07 11.70
C ASP A 927 -18.28 21.93 10.84
N TRP A 928 -19.43 22.13 10.21
CA TRP A 928 -20.15 21.09 9.47
C TRP A 928 -20.21 21.44 7.98
N GLY A 929 -19.95 20.45 7.13
CA GLY A 929 -19.81 20.56 5.67
C GLY A 929 -19.00 19.42 5.06
N SER A 930 -19.04 19.29 3.72
CA SER A 930 -18.35 18.26 2.94
C SER A 930 -17.26 18.80 1.98
N PRO A 931 -16.48 19.86 2.32
CA PRO A 931 -15.67 20.59 1.34
C PRO A 931 -14.63 19.71 0.64
N GLY A 932 -14.70 19.66 -0.69
CA GLY A 932 -13.84 18.87 -1.56
C GLY A 932 -14.32 17.43 -1.75
N GLN A 933 -15.56 17.13 -1.37
CA GLN A 933 -16.14 15.78 -1.43
C GLN A 933 -17.59 15.84 -1.94
N ALA A 934 -18.15 14.69 -2.29
CA ALA A 934 -19.52 14.65 -2.78
C ALA A 934 -20.54 14.90 -1.67
N ASN A 935 -21.27 16.02 -1.77
CA ASN A 935 -22.40 16.36 -0.88
C ASN A 935 -23.26 15.15 -0.52
N PRO A 936 -23.51 14.89 0.78
CA PRO A 936 -24.58 14.00 1.19
C PRO A 936 -25.93 14.41 0.56
N PRO A 937 -26.80 13.46 0.16
CA PRO A 937 -28.16 13.79 -0.23
C PRO A 937 -28.91 14.52 0.90
N CYS A 938 -29.50 15.66 0.57
CA CYS A 938 -30.14 16.52 1.56
C CYS A 938 -31.19 15.73 2.35
N VAL A 939 -31.03 15.69 3.68
CA VAL A 939 -31.60 14.64 4.54
C VAL A 939 -33.05 14.37 4.22
N ASN A 940 -33.27 13.29 3.47
CA ASN A 940 -34.61 12.96 2.99
C ASN A 940 -35.54 12.72 4.19
N PRO A 941 -36.83 13.11 4.14
CA PRO A 941 -37.75 13.07 5.27
C PRO A 941 -37.98 11.66 5.87
N CYS A 942 -37.59 10.61 5.15
CA CYS A 942 -37.65 9.22 5.58
C CYS A 942 -36.43 8.75 6.40
N THR A 943 -35.41 9.60 6.58
CA THR A 943 -34.16 9.23 7.27
C THR A 943 -34.42 9.13 8.77
N GLY A 944 -34.32 7.91 9.33
CA GLY A 944 -34.61 7.64 10.74
C GLY A 944 -36.10 7.67 11.13
N LYS A 945 -37.03 7.74 10.17
CA LYS A 945 -38.49 7.77 10.42
C LYS A 945 -39.26 6.80 9.52
N PRO A 946 -40.07 5.88 10.08
CA PRO A 946 -40.92 4.98 9.31
C PRO A 946 -42.32 5.54 8.99
N ASP A 947 -42.63 6.79 9.39
CA ASP A 947 -43.96 7.36 9.22
C ASP A 947 -44.15 8.09 7.86
N ASN A 948 -45.26 7.79 7.18
CA ASN A 948 -45.61 8.43 5.89
C ASN A 948 -46.10 9.88 6.05
N SER A 949 -46.24 10.41 7.27
CA SER A 949 -46.76 11.75 7.52
C SER A 949 -45.87 12.86 6.94
N SER A 950 -44.59 12.56 6.70
CA SER A 950 -43.55 13.50 6.26
C SER A 950 -43.47 13.66 4.73
N CYS A 951 -43.91 12.69 3.93
CA CYS A 951 -43.94 12.77 2.46
C CYS A 951 -45.18 13.50 1.88
N GLY A 952 -46.12 13.93 2.72
CA GLY A 952 -47.41 14.45 2.28
C GLY A 952 -48.45 13.36 2.01
N LYS A 953 -49.68 13.75 1.70
CA LYS A 953 -50.88 12.94 2.00
C LYS A 953 -51.10 11.71 1.12
N ASP A 954 -50.42 11.59 -0.01
CA ASP A 954 -50.64 10.56 -1.03
C ASP A 954 -49.32 9.86 -1.46
N LEU A 955 -48.25 10.01 -0.68
CA LEU A 955 -46.90 9.49 -0.95
C LEU A 955 -46.36 8.69 0.26
N ILE A 956 -45.51 7.69 -0.02
CA ILE A 956 -44.83 6.84 0.97
C ILE A 956 -43.32 6.97 0.90
N CYS A 957 -42.66 6.64 2.00
CA CYS A 957 -41.21 6.49 2.09
C CYS A 957 -40.73 5.16 1.47
N LEU A 958 -40.02 5.20 0.33
CA LEU A 958 -39.50 3.98 -0.30
C LEU A 958 -38.09 4.16 -0.89
N SER A 959 -37.14 3.34 -0.43
CA SER A 959 -35.72 3.39 -0.83
C SER A 959 -35.09 4.78 -0.63
N GLY A 960 -35.42 5.45 0.49
CA GLY A 960 -34.91 6.78 0.83
C GLY A 960 -35.47 7.92 -0.05
N LYS A 961 -36.60 7.72 -0.73
CA LYS A 961 -37.28 8.75 -1.53
C LYS A 961 -38.80 8.66 -1.36
N CYS A 962 -39.50 9.79 -1.42
CA CYS A 962 -40.96 9.80 -1.45
C CYS A 962 -41.46 9.28 -2.81
N LYS A 963 -42.33 8.26 -2.82
CA LYS A 963 -42.94 7.67 -4.03
C LYS A 963 -44.46 7.54 -3.86
N PRO A 964 -45.25 7.37 -4.93
CA PRO A 964 -46.68 7.06 -4.80
C PRO A 964 -46.92 5.80 -3.95
N ALA A 965 -47.98 5.82 -3.14
CA ALA A 965 -48.40 4.65 -2.37
C ALA A 965 -48.83 3.49 -3.30
N PRO A 966 -48.48 2.22 -2.98
CA PRO A 966 -49.13 1.05 -3.60
C PRO A 966 -50.62 1.00 -3.20
N LYS A 967 -51.43 0.35 -4.04
CA LYS A 967 -52.89 0.30 -3.87
C LYS A 967 -53.37 -1.06 -3.36
N CYS A 968 -53.14 -1.28 -2.07
CA CYS A 968 -53.72 -2.38 -1.34
C CYS A 968 -55.20 -2.63 -1.65
N GLY A 969 -55.50 -3.86 -2.02
CA GLY A 969 -56.85 -4.37 -2.22
C GLY A 969 -57.46 -4.01 -3.56
N ASP A 970 -56.64 -3.64 -4.56
CA ASP A 970 -57.10 -3.49 -5.95
C ASP A 970 -56.96 -4.77 -6.80
N GLY A 971 -56.33 -5.81 -6.24
CA GLY A 971 -56.22 -7.15 -6.79
C GLY A 971 -54.97 -7.41 -7.62
N GLN A 972 -53.97 -6.50 -7.59
CA GLN A 972 -52.78 -6.58 -8.44
C GLN A 972 -51.50 -6.18 -7.69
N ILE A 973 -50.56 -7.13 -7.54
CA ILE A 973 -49.28 -6.90 -6.84
C ILE A 973 -48.34 -5.99 -7.66
N GLN A 974 -48.20 -4.75 -7.20
CA GLN A 974 -47.41 -3.65 -7.77
C GLN A 974 -45.96 -3.67 -7.26
N ALA A 975 -45.24 -4.79 -7.46
CA ALA A 975 -43.95 -5.08 -6.83
C ALA A 975 -42.87 -3.98 -6.95
N ALA A 976 -42.92 -3.13 -7.98
CA ALA A 976 -42.02 -1.98 -8.16
C ALA A 976 -42.20 -0.84 -7.12
N LEU A 977 -43.28 -0.88 -6.33
CA LEU A 977 -43.57 -0.01 -5.18
C LEU A 977 -43.36 -0.75 -3.84
N ASN A 978 -42.67 -1.89 -3.85
CA ASN A 978 -42.51 -2.84 -2.74
C ASN A 978 -43.84 -3.34 -2.13
N GLU A 979 -44.85 -3.52 -2.97
CA GLU A 979 -46.02 -4.32 -2.64
C GLU A 979 -45.64 -5.80 -2.68
N GLU A 980 -45.87 -6.52 -1.58
CA GLU A 980 -45.42 -7.92 -1.38
C GLU A 980 -46.58 -8.92 -1.51
N CYS A 981 -47.81 -8.42 -1.42
CA CYS A 981 -49.07 -9.15 -1.55
C CYS A 981 -50.20 -8.17 -1.88
N ASP A 982 -51.29 -8.70 -2.43
CA ASP A 982 -52.62 -8.10 -2.53
C ASP A 982 -53.61 -9.27 -2.62
N ASP A 983 -54.70 -9.23 -1.87
CA ASP A 983 -55.77 -10.26 -1.85
C ASP A 983 -57.16 -9.71 -2.23
N GLY A 984 -57.21 -8.47 -2.73
CA GLY A 984 -58.43 -7.74 -3.09
C GLY A 984 -59.11 -7.04 -1.92
N ASN A 985 -58.44 -6.89 -0.76
CA ASN A 985 -59.02 -6.25 0.42
C ASN A 985 -57.97 -5.45 1.26
N VAL A 986 -58.40 -4.87 2.39
CA VAL A 986 -57.59 -3.98 3.26
C VAL A 986 -57.78 -4.26 4.76
N ASN A 987 -58.14 -5.49 5.14
CA ASN A 987 -58.06 -5.94 6.52
C ASN A 987 -56.59 -6.23 6.88
N ASP A 988 -56.25 -6.19 8.17
CA ASP A 988 -55.01 -6.80 8.67
C ASP A 988 -55.34 -8.19 9.24
N GLY A 989 -54.44 -9.16 9.07
CA GLY A 989 -54.52 -10.49 9.69
C GLY A 989 -55.19 -11.61 8.88
N ASP A 990 -55.56 -11.41 7.61
CA ASP A 990 -56.13 -12.46 6.72
C ASP A 990 -55.17 -12.98 5.64
N GLY A 991 -53.98 -12.38 5.50
CA GLY A 991 -52.89 -12.88 4.64
C GLY A 991 -52.04 -11.79 3.98
N CYS A 992 -52.57 -10.57 3.89
CA CYS A 992 -51.86 -9.38 3.49
C CYS A 992 -52.28 -8.22 4.40
N SER A 993 -51.34 -7.38 4.84
CA SER A 993 -51.72 -6.21 5.66
C SER A 993 -52.40 -5.13 4.82
N ALA A 994 -53.12 -4.22 5.49
CA ALA A 994 -53.63 -2.97 4.89
C ALA A 994 -52.52 -2.00 4.40
N THR A 995 -51.25 -2.40 4.54
CA THR A 995 -50.03 -1.71 4.07
C THR A 995 -49.23 -2.55 3.06
N CYS A 996 -49.83 -3.63 2.55
CA CYS A 996 -49.41 -4.43 1.40
C CYS A 996 -48.09 -5.18 1.66
N LYS A 997 -47.92 -5.54 2.93
CA LYS A 997 -46.81 -6.33 3.45
C LYS A 997 -47.26 -7.73 3.74
N LYS A 998 -46.42 -8.69 3.36
CA LYS A 998 -46.72 -10.11 3.55
C LYS A 998 -46.53 -10.44 5.02
N GLU A 999 -47.64 -10.62 5.72
CA GLU A 999 -47.65 -10.70 7.18
C GLU A 999 -46.79 -11.87 7.68
N ALA A 1000 -45.66 -11.54 8.29
CA ALA A 1000 -44.84 -12.52 9.00
C ALA A 1000 -45.64 -13.02 10.21
N PRO A 1001 -45.71 -14.34 10.47
CA PRO A 1001 -46.42 -14.85 11.63
C PRO A 1001 -45.81 -14.26 12.91
N PRO A 1002 -46.63 -13.79 13.87
CA PRO A 1002 -46.11 -13.23 15.11
C PRO A 1002 -45.26 -14.27 15.84
N ALA A 1003 -44.15 -13.80 16.45
CA ALA A 1003 -43.23 -14.65 17.20
C ALA A 1003 -44.01 -15.57 18.16
N PRO A 1004 -43.96 -16.91 17.98
CA PRO A 1004 -44.81 -17.81 18.75
C PRO A 1004 -44.56 -17.68 20.25
N LYS A 1005 -45.61 -17.97 21.04
CA LYS A 1005 -45.47 -18.08 22.49
C LYS A 1005 -44.31 -19.04 22.82
N GLY A 1006 -43.47 -18.63 23.78
CA GLY A 1006 -42.29 -19.33 24.23
C GLY A 1006 -41.08 -19.25 23.29
N THR A 1007 -41.03 -18.24 22.40
CA THR A 1007 -39.79 -17.87 21.68
C THR A 1007 -38.67 -17.47 22.65
N VAL A 1008 -39.04 -16.90 23.81
CA VAL A 1008 -38.24 -16.77 25.05
C VAL A 1008 -39.10 -17.34 26.18
N LEU A 1009 -38.48 -17.99 27.18
CA LEU A 1009 -39.16 -18.52 28.37
C LEU A 1009 -38.62 -17.85 29.62
N ILE A 1010 -39.46 -17.58 30.61
CA ILE A 1010 -39.06 -17.20 31.97
C ILE A 1010 -38.81 -18.50 32.76
N THR A 1011 -37.65 -18.65 33.38
CA THR A 1011 -37.18 -19.96 33.93
C THR A 1011 -36.95 -19.99 35.44
N GLU A 1012 -36.58 -18.87 36.05
CA GLU A 1012 -36.45 -18.70 37.50
C GLU A 1012 -36.80 -17.24 37.90
N ILE A 1013 -37.45 -17.00 39.04
CA ILE A 1013 -37.70 -15.65 39.59
C ILE A 1013 -37.44 -15.57 41.09
N MET A 1014 -37.03 -14.39 41.57
CA MET A 1014 -36.84 -14.08 42.99
C MET A 1014 -37.69 -12.85 43.39
N PRO A 1015 -38.89 -13.04 43.98
CA PRO A 1015 -39.83 -11.94 44.24
C PRO A 1015 -39.86 -11.42 45.71
N ASP A 1016 -39.11 -12.01 46.64
CA ASP A 1016 -39.04 -11.57 48.06
C ASP A 1016 -37.75 -12.08 48.75
N PRO A 1017 -36.63 -11.32 48.67
CA PRO A 1017 -35.33 -11.69 49.24
C PRO A 1017 -35.18 -11.42 50.76
N ASP A 1018 -34.51 -12.34 51.45
CA ASP A 1018 -34.23 -12.30 52.90
C ASP A 1018 -32.81 -11.79 53.22
N ALA A 1019 -31.84 -11.99 52.32
CA ALA A 1019 -30.44 -11.59 52.59
C ALA A 1019 -30.14 -10.12 52.25
N VAL A 1020 -31.01 -9.47 51.48
CA VAL A 1020 -30.87 -8.09 50.99
C VAL A 1020 -32.19 -7.32 51.10
N VAL A 1021 -32.17 -6.01 50.85
CA VAL A 1021 -33.41 -5.22 50.83
C VAL A 1021 -34.20 -5.55 49.57
N ASP A 1022 -35.36 -6.19 49.73
CA ASP A 1022 -36.49 -6.35 48.78
C ASP A 1022 -36.23 -5.70 47.40
N SER A 1023 -36.47 -4.39 47.32
CA SER A 1023 -36.33 -3.49 46.16
C SER A 1023 -34.95 -3.37 45.49
N LYS A 1024 -33.99 -4.23 45.86
CA LYS A 1024 -32.63 -4.33 45.29
C LYS A 1024 -32.19 -5.77 44.99
N GLY A 1025 -32.91 -6.78 45.51
CA GLY A 1025 -32.57 -8.20 45.35
C GLY A 1025 -33.49 -8.98 44.43
N GLU A 1026 -34.53 -8.35 43.91
CA GLU A 1026 -35.45 -8.95 42.94
C GLU A 1026 -34.77 -9.23 41.60
N TRP A 1027 -34.98 -10.43 41.04
CA TRP A 1027 -34.49 -10.79 39.70
C TRP A 1027 -35.39 -11.77 38.95
N ILE A 1028 -35.19 -11.80 37.63
CA ILE A 1028 -35.89 -12.65 36.65
C ILE A 1028 -34.82 -13.31 35.78
N GLU A 1029 -34.88 -14.64 35.62
CA GLU A 1029 -34.09 -15.37 34.64
C GLU A 1029 -34.94 -15.65 33.38
N LEU A 1030 -34.38 -15.33 32.22
CA LEU A 1030 -34.92 -15.65 30.90
C LEU A 1030 -34.04 -16.70 30.20
N TYR A 1031 -34.64 -17.59 29.42
CA TYR A 1031 -33.96 -18.58 28.59
C TYR A 1031 -34.36 -18.41 27.12
N ASN A 1032 -33.39 -18.55 26.22
CA ASN A 1032 -33.64 -18.59 24.77
C ASN A 1032 -33.68 -20.05 24.27
N PRO A 1033 -34.88 -20.67 24.11
CA PRO A 1033 -35.03 -22.01 23.57
C PRO A 1033 -34.89 -22.09 22.04
N SER A 1034 -34.71 -20.97 21.32
CA SER A 1034 -34.64 -20.96 19.86
C SER A 1034 -33.27 -21.44 19.31
N ALA A 1035 -33.08 -21.34 17.99
CA ALA A 1035 -31.81 -21.59 17.33
C ALA A 1035 -31.00 -20.31 17.06
N ASP A 1036 -31.59 -19.14 17.31
CA ASP A 1036 -31.14 -17.83 16.85
C ASP A 1036 -30.90 -16.89 18.05
N ALA A 1037 -30.14 -15.81 17.86
CA ALA A 1037 -29.94 -14.82 18.92
C ALA A 1037 -31.16 -13.89 19.01
N ILE A 1038 -31.61 -13.57 20.23
CA ILE A 1038 -32.80 -12.75 20.47
C ILE A 1038 -32.41 -11.48 21.23
N ASP A 1039 -32.49 -10.33 20.57
CA ASP A 1039 -32.31 -9.03 21.22
C ASP A 1039 -33.56 -8.65 22.04
N LEU A 1040 -33.35 -8.31 23.32
CA LEU A 1040 -34.37 -7.85 24.25
C LEU A 1040 -34.64 -6.35 24.18
N VAL A 1041 -33.85 -5.53 23.46
CA VAL A 1041 -34.09 -4.09 23.38
C VAL A 1041 -35.51 -3.79 22.87
N GLY A 1042 -36.23 -2.94 23.61
CA GLY A 1042 -37.62 -2.56 23.33
C GLY A 1042 -38.69 -3.55 23.81
N TRP A 1043 -38.32 -4.72 24.34
CA TRP A 1043 -39.28 -5.65 24.93
C TRP A 1043 -39.86 -5.10 26.24
N GLN A 1044 -41.10 -5.48 26.55
CA GLN A 1044 -41.80 -5.08 27.77
C GLN A 1044 -41.91 -6.24 28.76
N ILE A 1045 -41.49 -5.97 29.98
CA ILE A 1045 -41.65 -6.84 31.15
C ILE A 1045 -42.76 -6.23 31.99
N LYS A 1046 -43.84 -6.97 32.21
CA LYS A 1046 -45.06 -6.45 32.84
C LYS A 1046 -45.47 -7.30 34.04
N VAL A 1047 -45.58 -6.66 35.19
CA VAL A 1047 -45.98 -7.27 36.48
C VAL A 1047 -47.29 -6.63 36.91
N ASN A 1048 -48.39 -7.36 36.80
CA ASN A 1048 -49.75 -6.87 37.06
C ASN A 1048 -50.08 -5.60 36.24
N THR A 1049 -49.95 -4.41 36.85
CA THR A 1049 -50.15 -3.08 36.23
C THR A 1049 -48.85 -2.34 35.92
N PHE A 1050 -47.71 -2.79 36.42
CA PHE A 1050 -46.39 -2.17 36.22
C PHE A 1050 -45.78 -2.69 34.93
N VAL A 1051 -45.16 -1.80 34.15
CA VAL A 1051 -44.48 -2.14 32.89
C VAL A 1051 -43.11 -1.49 32.90
N HIS A 1052 -42.07 -2.29 32.60
CA HIS A 1052 -40.72 -1.82 32.31
C HIS A 1052 -40.37 -2.17 30.87
N THR A 1053 -39.81 -1.22 30.12
CA THR A 1053 -39.29 -1.46 28.77
C THR A 1053 -37.78 -1.61 28.84
N VAL A 1054 -37.24 -2.70 28.30
CA VAL A 1054 -35.79 -2.95 28.25
C VAL A 1054 -35.13 -1.91 27.35
N ALA A 1055 -34.29 -1.06 27.95
CA ALA A 1055 -33.56 0.01 27.25
C ALA A 1055 -32.18 -0.45 26.79
N ALA A 1056 -31.68 0.12 25.69
CA ALA A 1056 -30.32 -0.12 25.21
C ALA A 1056 -29.25 0.44 26.19
N PRO A 1057 -28.05 -0.16 26.26
CA PRO A 1057 -26.96 0.33 27.11
C PRO A 1057 -26.39 1.67 26.61
N ALA A 1058 -25.91 2.49 27.55
CA ALA A 1058 -25.11 3.68 27.23
C ALA A 1058 -23.81 3.26 26.52
N GLY A 1059 -23.75 3.48 25.20
CA GLY A 1059 -22.67 3.00 24.33
C GLY A 1059 -23.15 2.27 23.07
N GLY A 1060 -24.45 1.93 22.95
CA GLY A 1060 -25.04 1.51 21.67
C GLY A 1060 -24.94 0.02 21.30
N GLY A 1061 -24.78 -0.88 22.27
CA GLY A 1061 -24.85 -2.34 22.04
C GLY A 1061 -26.28 -2.91 22.09
N GLY A 1062 -26.51 -4.07 21.48
CA GLY A 1062 -27.76 -4.85 21.65
C GLY A 1062 -27.75 -5.71 22.92
N LEU A 1063 -28.92 -6.10 23.40
CA LEU A 1063 -29.11 -6.98 24.59
C LEU A 1063 -29.55 -8.38 24.13
N SER A 1064 -28.69 -9.03 23.33
CA SER A 1064 -28.97 -10.31 22.68
C SER A 1064 -28.71 -11.54 23.55
N ILE A 1065 -29.77 -12.30 23.89
CA ILE A 1065 -29.63 -13.65 24.43
C ILE A 1065 -29.22 -14.58 23.29
N ALA A 1066 -28.02 -15.15 23.35
CA ALA A 1066 -27.55 -16.13 22.37
C ALA A 1066 -28.37 -17.44 22.42
N PRO A 1067 -28.37 -18.27 21.34
CA PRO A 1067 -29.13 -19.52 21.29
C PRO A 1067 -28.81 -20.44 22.48
N LYS A 1068 -29.85 -20.98 23.13
CA LYS A 1068 -29.74 -21.90 24.28
C LYS A 1068 -29.00 -21.32 25.50
N GLN A 1069 -28.86 -20.00 25.60
CA GLN A 1069 -28.31 -19.32 26.77
C GLN A 1069 -29.41 -18.74 27.68
N TYR A 1070 -28.98 -18.39 28.89
CA TYR A 1070 -29.78 -17.71 29.91
C TYR A 1070 -29.39 -16.23 30.03
N ALA A 1071 -30.31 -15.38 30.47
CA ALA A 1071 -30.08 -13.97 30.77
C ALA A 1071 -30.71 -13.60 32.12
N LEU A 1072 -29.90 -13.01 33.01
CA LEU A 1072 -30.31 -12.58 34.35
C LEU A 1072 -30.64 -11.08 34.36
N LEU A 1073 -31.90 -10.74 34.61
CA LEU A 1073 -32.39 -9.38 34.74
C LEU A 1073 -32.62 -9.05 36.22
N ILE A 1074 -32.15 -7.90 36.71
CA ILE A 1074 -32.17 -7.56 38.15
C ILE A 1074 -32.61 -6.13 38.46
N ALA A 1075 -33.08 -5.90 39.69
CA ALA A 1075 -33.30 -4.58 40.26
C ALA A 1075 -32.07 -3.66 40.33
N LEU A 1076 -30.88 -4.16 40.67
CA LEU A 1076 -29.68 -3.31 40.87
C LEU A 1076 -28.39 -4.01 40.40
N GLY A 1077 -27.55 -3.30 39.64
CA GLY A 1077 -26.30 -3.81 39.07
C GLY A 1077 -25.09 -3.87 40.02
N ASP A 1078 -25.23 -3.43 41.28
CA ASP A 1078 -24.17 -3.49 42.27
C ASP A 1078 -23.90 -4.94 42.72
N ILE A 1079 -22.84 -5.53 42.16
CA ILE A 1079 -22.35 -6.89 42.41
C ILE A 1079 -22.10 -7.16 43.92
N ALA A 1080 -21.73 -6.13 44.70
CA ALA A 1080 -21.49 -6.27 46.14
C ALA A 1080 -22.79 -6.34 46.96
N VAL A 1081 -23.89 -5.80 46.42
CA VAL A 1081 -25.24 -5.97 46.98
C VAL A 1081 -25.87 -7.27 46.46
N ASN A 1082 -25.69 -7.60 45.18
CA ASN A 1082 -26.23 -8.78 44.51
C ASN A 1082 -25.42 -10.08 44.77
N ASN A 1083 -24.91 -10.28 45.98
CA ASN A 1083 -24.28 -11.54 46.43
C ASN A 1083 -23.20 -12.11 45.46
N GLY A 1084 -22.51 -11.26 44.68
CA GLY A 1084 -21.48 -11.63 43.71
C GLY A 1084 -21.95 -11.89 42.27
N GLN A 1085 -23.24 -11.79 41.96
CA GLN A 1085 -23.75 -12.07 40.60
C GLN A 1085 -23.69 -10.85 39.67
N LYS A 1086 -23.20 -11.05 38.43
CA LYS A 1086 -23.14 -10.01 37.38
C LYS A 1086 -24.38 -10.15 36.47
N PRO A 1087 -25.27 -9.15 36.40
CA PRO A 1087 -26.48 -9.25 35.58
C PRO A 1087 -26.22 -9.06 34.09
N PHE A 1088 -27.17 -9.54 33.28
CA PHE A 1088 -27.29 -9.27 31.85
C PHE A 1088 -27.90 -7.89 31.61
N TYR A 1089 -28.86 -7.48 32.45
CA TYR A 1089 -29.48 -6.16 32.45
C TYR A 1089 -29.95 -5.78 33.87
N ALA A 1090 -29.83 -4.51 34.25
CA ALA A 1090 -30.29 -3.99 35.53
C ALA A 1090 -31.30 -2.86 35.31
N TRP A 1091 -32.52 -3.00 35.86
CA TRP A 1091 -33.59 -2.03 35.61
C TRP A 1091 -33.50 -0.78 36.48
N GLY A 1092 -33.09 -0.90 37.75
CA GLY A 1092 -33.04 0.21 38.72
C GLY A 1092 -31.89 1.21 38.52
N ASP A 1093 -30.86 0.87 37.74
CA ASP A 1093 -29.75 1.77 37.44
C ASP A 1093 -30.10 2.82 36.36
N HIS A 1094 -31.24 2.66 35.68
CA HIS A 1094 -31.69 3.59 34.65
C HIS A 1094 -32.48 4.78 35.26
N PRO A 1095 -32.20 6.05 34.92
CA PRO A 1095 -32.73 7.24 35.61
C PRO A 1095 -34.25 7.46 35.47
N THR A 1096 -34.95 6.61 34.74
CA THR A 1096 -36.41 6.64 34.51
C THR A 1096 -37.19 5.57 35.29
N SER A 1097 -36.51 4.64 35.97
CA SER A 1097 -37.08 3.34 36.40
C SER A 1097 -37.79 3.33 37.77
N GLY A 1098 -37.95 4.49 38.42
CA GLY A 1098 -38.28 4.63 39.85
C GLY A 1098 -39.68 4.20 40.33
N GLN A 1099 -40.11 2.96 40.01
CA GLN A 1099 -41.20 2.22 40.66
C GLN A 1099 -41.39 0.75 40.23
N PHE A 1100 -40.54 0.15 39.38
CA PHE A 1100 -40.74 -1.26 38.96
C PHE A 1100 -40.21 -2.25 40.01
N GLN A 1101 -41.11 -3.08 40.55
CA GLN A 1101 -40.83 -4.11 41.57
C GLN A 1101 -41.68 -5.37 41.36
N LEU A 1102 -41.12 -6.54 41.65
CA LEU A 1102 -41.82 -7.82 41.83
C LEU A 1102 -42.59 -7.76 43.17
N GLN A 1103 -43.91 -7.91 43.13
CA GLN A 1103 -44.73 -7.60 44.31
C GLN A 1103 -44.66 -8.66 45.41
N ASN A 1104 -44.25 -8.22 46.60
CA ASN A 1104 -44.04 -9.02 47.80
C ASN A 1104 -45.30 -9.82 48.26
N LEU A 1105 -45.10 -10.93 49.02
CA LEU A 1105 -45.90 -12.17 49.26
C LEU A 1105 -47.44 -12.11 49.56
N THR A 1106 -48.15 -11.03 49.25
CA THR A 1106 -49.57 -10.82 49.63
C THR A 1106 -50.54 -10.63 48.46
N LEU A 1107 -50.02 -10.59 47.22
CA LEU A 1107 -50.80 -10.41 45.99
C LEU A 1107 -50.55 -11.56 45.00
N ASP A 1108 -51.45 -11.73 44.04
CA ASP A 1108 -51.23 -12.61 42.88
C ASP A 1108 -50.18 -11.95 41.95
N ILE A 1109 -49.20 -12.72 41.46
CA ILE A 1109 -48.17 -12.21 40.52
C ILE A 1109 -48.45 -12.76 39.12
N LYS A 1110 -49.01 -11.91 38.27
CA LYS A 1110 -49.03 -12.11 36.83
C LYS A 1110 -47.87 -11.36 36.17
N LEU A 1111 -46.84 -12.10 35.81
CA LEU A 1111 -45.67 -11.64 35.04
C LEU A 1111 -45.89 -11.98 33.56
N GLN A 1112 -45.75 -10.99 32.67
CA GLN A 1112 -45.88 -11.12 31.22
C GLN A 1112 -44.62 -10.59 30.53
N LEU A 1113 -44.13 -11.34 29.54
CA LEU A 1113 -43.06 -10.92 28.63
C LEU A 1113 -43.67 -10.64 27.25
N ILE A 1114 -43.52 -9.42 26.76
CA ILE A 1114 -44.20 -8.90 25.57
C ILE A 1114 -43.15 -8.32 24.61
N ASN A 1115 -43.22 -8.69 23.33
CA ASN A 1115 -42.26 -8.20 22.32
C ASN A 1115 -42.60 -6.78 21.83
N PRO A 1116 -41.71 -6.11 21.06
CA PRO A 1116 -41.96 -4.75 20.54
C PRO A 1116 -43.21 -4.64 19.65
N GLN A 1117 -43.70 -5.75 19.08
CA GLN A 1117 -44.93 -5.83 18.29
C GLN A 1117 -46.20 -6.00 19.14
N GLY A 1118 -46.08 -6.03 20.48
CA GLY A 1118 -47.20 -6.16 21.41
C GLY A 1118 -47.73 -7.59 21.59
N ALA A 1119 -47.07 -8.59 20.99
CA ALA A 1119 -47.44 -10.00 21.16
C ALA A 1119 -46.91 -10.54 22.51
N LEU A 1120 -47.75 -11.32 23.19
CA LEU A 1120 -47.39 -12.01 24.43
C LEU A 1120 -46.45 -13.19 24.11
N VAL A 1121 -45.17 -13.04 24.42
CA VAL A 1121 -44.16 -14.09 24.20
C VAL A 1121 -44.20 -15.10 25.35
N ASP A 1122 -44.35 -14.64 26.59
CA ASP A 1122 -44.49 -15.54 27.73
C ASP A 1122 -45.37 -14.95 28.85
N GLU A 1123 -45.95 -15.82 29.69
CA GLU A 1123 -46.77 -15.43 30.83
C GLU A 1123 -46.65 -16.43 31.97
N ILE A 1124 -46.29 -15.97 33.16
CA ILE A 1124 -46.49 -16.75 34.38
C ILE A 1124 -47.58 -16.09 35.21
N ASN A 1125 -48.58 -16.87 35.58
CA ASN A 1125 -49.69 -16.43 36.41
C ASN A 1125 -49.68 -17.21 37.73
N PHE A 1126 -48.80 -16.80 38.64
CA PHE A 1126 -48.93 -17.21 40.03
C PHE A 1126 -50.14 -16.50 40.61
N GLY A 1127 -51.07 -17.27 41.17
CA GLY A 1127 -51.95 -16.73 42.20
C GLY A 1127 -51.13 -16.41 43.46
N LYS A 1128 -51.74 -16.54 44.63
CA LYS A 1128 -50.99 -16.39 45.89
C LYS A 1128 -49.79 -17.34 45.95
N LEU A 1129 -48.58 -16.76 45.95
CA LEU A 1129 -47.31 -17.49 46.09
C LEU A 1129 -47.33 -18.42 47.32
N PRO A 1130 -47.00 -19.72 47.17
CA PRO A 1130 -47.01 -20.68 48.28
C PRO A 1130 -45.64 -20.85 48.97
N TRP A 1131 -44.67 -19.97 48.67
CA TRP A 1131 -43.27 -20.09 49.08
C TRP A 1131 -42.89 -19.09 50.19
N ALA A 1132 -41.77 -19.33 50.86
CA ALA A 1132 -41.31 -18.50 51.97
C ALA A 1132 -40.31 -17.42 51.51
N LEU A 1133 -40.27 -16.32 52.26
CA LEU A 1133 -39.23 -15.28 52.24
C LEU A 1133 -37.83 -15.89 52.05
N GLY A 1134 -37.07 -15.37 51.07
CA GLY A 1134 -35.73 -15.87 50.72
C GLY A 1134 -35.69 -17.12 49.83
N GLN A 1135 -36.77 -17.44 49.10
CA GLN A 1135 -36.79 -18.55 48.13
C GLN A 1135 -37.20 -18.10 46.72
N ALA A 1136 -36.33 -18.35 45.74
CA ALA A 1136 -36.68 -18.24 44.33
C ALA A 1136 -37.66 -19.35 43.93
N ALA A 1137 -38.39 -19.09 42.85
CA ALA A 1137 -39.25 -20.04 42.15
C ALA A 1137 -38.55 -20.46 40.86
N MET A 1138 -38.34 -21.76 40.66
CA MET A 1138 -37.68 -22.31 39.46
C MET A 1138 -38.60 -23.31 38.74
N LEU A 1139 -38.48 -23.42 37.41
CA LEU A 1139 -39.10 -24.50 36.65
C LEU A 1139 -38.48 -25.86 37.00
N LYS A 1140 -39.32 -26.88 37.12
CA LYS A 1140 -38.90 -28.29 37.21
C LYS A 1140 -38.24 -28.74 35.90
N SER A 1141 -37.32 -29.70 36.03
CA SER A 1141 -36.83 -30.44 34.85
C SER A 1141 -38.00 -31.09 34.09
N GLY A 1142 -38.00 -30.97 32.78
CA GLY A 1142 -39.10 -31.40 31.91
C GLY A 1142 -40.20 -30.36 31.64
N CYS A 1143 -40.26 -29.24 32.37
CA CYS A 1143 -41.26 -28.17 32.14
C CYS A 1143 -40.76 -27.04 31.20
N PHE A 1144 -39.68 -27.26 30.45
CA PHE A 1144 -39.07 -26.27 29.54
C PHE A 1144 -39.78 -26.18 28.18
N ASP A 1145 -41.10 -26.01 28.20
CA ASP A 1145 -41.91 -25.76 27.01
C ASP A 1145 -42.99 -24.70 27.25
N VAL A 1146 -43.53 -24.19 26.14
CA VAL A 1146 -44.38 -23.01 26.00
C VAL A 1146 -45.81 -23.17 26.56
N THR A 1147 -46.12 -24.36 27.08
CA THR A 1147 -47.42 -24.72 27.67
C THR A 1147 -47.28 -25.28 29.08
N SER A 1148 -46.14 -25.91 29.41
CA SER A 1148 -45.84 -26.39 30.76
C SER A 1148 -45.39 -25.25 31.69
N ASN A 1149 -44.66 -24.26 31.19
CA ASN A 1149 -44.16 -23.15 32.00
C ASN A 1149 -45.28 -22.24 32.57
N ASP A 1150 -46.43 -22.16 31.88
CA ASP A 1150 -47.67 -21.55 32.37
C ASP A 1150 -48.20 -22.16 33.67
N MET A 1151 -47.94 -23.46 33.89
CA MET A 1151 -48.67 -24.25 34.88
C MET A 1151 -48.05 -24.07 36.28
N PRO A 1152 -48.83 -23.66 37.32
CA PRO A 1152 -48.30 -23.52 38.67
C PRO A 1152 -47.65 -24.80 39.23
N ASP A 1153 -48.12 -25.98 38.82
CA ASP A 1153 -47.54 -27.27 39.20
C ASP A 1153 -46.16 -27.55 38.58
N CYS A 1154 -45.72 -26.78 37.58
CA CYS A 1154 -44.38 -26.89 36.99
C CYS A 1154 -43.30 -26.07 37.72
N TRP A 1155 -43.70 -25.22 38.67
CA TRP A 1155 -42.77 -24.40 39.47
C TRP A 1155 -42.52 -25.02 40.86
N VAL A 1156 -41.30 -24.87 41.36
CA VAL A 1156 -40.89 -25.33 42.71
C VAL A 1156 -40.10 -24.25 43.45
N PRO A 1157 -40.18 -24.21 44.80
CA PRO A 1157 -39.31 -23.36 45.58
C PRO A 1157 -37.88 -23.90 45.56
N ALA A 1158 -36.90 -23.03 45.40
CA ALA A 1158 -35.49 -23.39 45.51
C ALA A 1158 -35.18 -24.04 46.87
N THR A 1159 -34.79 -25.32 46.85
CA THR A 1159 -34.41 -26.10 48.04
C THR A 1159 -32.90 -26.23 48.16
N PRO A 1160 -32.35 -26.52 49.36
CA PRO A 1160 -30.93 -26.82 49.52
C PRO A 1160 -30.42 -28.05 48.74
N GLN A 1161 -31.31 -28.83 48.12
CA GLN A 1161 -30.96 -29.99 47.28
C GLN A 1161 -30.91 -29.65 45.78
N CYS A 1162 -31.60 -28.59 45.33
CA CYS A 1162 -31.49 -28.08 43.96
C CYS A 1162 -30.51 -26.89 43.82
N GLY A 1163 -29.92 -26.43 44.93
CA GLY A 1163 -29.08 -25.22 44.99
C GLY A 1163 -27.55 -25.46 44.93
N TYR A 1164 -27.09 -26.57 44.36
CA TYR A 1164 -25.66 -26.90 44.25
C TYR A 1164 -25.31 -27.49 42.87
N GLY A 1165 -25.21 -26.62 41.86
CA GLY A 1165 -24.63 -26.99 40.57
C GLY A 1165 -23.18 -27.49 40.73
N THR A 1166 -22.87 -28.65 40.15
CA THR A 1166 -21.54 -29.26 40.30
C THR A 1166 -20.53 -28.66 39.35
N TRP A 1167 -19.64 -27.82 39.89
CA TRP A 1167 -18.29 -27.51 39.38
C TRP A 1167 -18.12 -27.26 37.88
N LEU A 1168 -17.87 -25.99 37.52
CA LEU A 1168 -16.53 -25.58 37.06
C LEU A 1168 -16.37 -24.05 37.09
N GLY A 1169 -15.36 -23.55 37.80
CA GLY A 1169 -14.77 -22.24 37.52
C GLY A 1169 -15.47 -20.96 38.02
N LEU A 1170 -15.66 -20.79 39.34
CA LEU A 1170 -15.46 -19.50 40.02
C LEU A 1170 -15.16 -19.74 41.52
N SER A 1171 -14.57 -18.76 42.21
CA SER A 1171 -13.86 -18.99 43.48
C SER A 1171 -14.76 -19.15 44.72
N SER A 1172 -14.38 -20.07 45.60
CA SER A 1172 -15.08 -20.35 46.86
C SER A 1172 -14.81 -19.28 47.92
N TYR A 1173 -15.70 -18.30 48.09
CA TYR A 1173 -15.70 -17.42 49.27
C TYR A 1173 -16.51 -18.03 50.42
N VAL A 1174 -15.92 -18.99 51.13
CA VAL A 1174 -16.37 -19.35 52.48
C VAL A 1174 -15.88 -18.25 53.42
N VAL A 1175 -16.71 -17.22 53.62
CA VAL A 1175 -16.54 -16.31 54.76
C VAL A 1175 -16.88 -17.11 56.02
N ASP A 1176 -15.87 -17.52 56.78
CA ASP A 1176 -16.07 -17.99 58.15
C ASP A 1176 -16.74 -16.85 58.94
N PRO A 1177 -17.89 -17.10 59.60
CA PRO A 1177 -18.62 -16.04 60.27
C PRO A 1177 -17.77 -15.48 61.43
N PRO A 1178 -17.63 -14.15 61.56
CA PRO A 1178 -16.80 -13.57 62.59
C PRO A 1178 -17.29 -13.97 63.99
N PRO A 1179 -16.39 -14.30 64.94
CA PRO A 1179 -16.79 -14.78 66.25
C PRO A 1179 -17.58 -13.72 67.02
N CYS A 1180 -18.65 -14.16 67.71
CA CYS A 1180 -19.50 -13.30 68.52
C CYS A 1180 -18.66 -12.50 69.53
N LYS A 1181 -18.75 -11.16 69.47
CA LYS A 1181 -17.87 -10.26 70.23
C LYS A 1181 -18.35 -10.08 71.67
N VAL A 1182 -19.62 -10.33 71.94
CA VAL A 1182 -20.21 -10.42 73.29
C VAL A 1182 -21.30 -11.48 73.37
N ALA A 1183 -21.58 -12.00 74.57
CA ALA A 1183 -22.59 -13.04 74.78
C ALA A 1183 -24.03 -12.63 74.39
N SER A 1184 -24.32 -11.33 74.29
CA SER A 1184 -25.61 -10.81 73.82
C SER A 1184 -25.84 -10.97 72.30
N ASP A 1185 -24.79 -11.24 71.51
CA ASP A 1185 -24.91 -11.50 70.08
C ASP A 1185 -25.51 -12.91 69.81
N CYS A 1186 -25.41 -13.79 70.81
CA CYS A 1186 -25.89 -15.17 70.80
C CYS A 1186 -27.41 -15.19 71.14
N LYS A 1187 -28.29 -15.19 70.13
CA LYS A 1187 -29.78 -15.12 70.30
C LYS A 1187 -30.40 -16.22 71.19
N LEU A 1188 -29.65 -17.24 71.59
CA LEU A 1188 -30.03 -18.25 72.59
C LEU A 1188 -28.91 -18.36 73.67
N PRO A 1189 -29.12 -17.85 74.90
CA PRO A 1189 -28.02 -17.63 75.87
C PRO A 1189 -27.23 -18.86 76.34
N ASN A 1190 -27.69 -20.09 76.08
CA ASN A 1190 -27.17 -21.32 76.69
C ASN A 1190 -26.30 -22.17 75.75
N LEU A 1191 -25.93 -21.67 74.56
CA LEU A 1191 -25.24 -22.43 73.49
C LEU A 1191 -23.86 -21.86 73.10
N CYS A 1192 -23.39 -20.83 73.81
CA CYS A 1192 -22.10 -20.18 73.60
C CYS A 1192 -21.17 -20.47 74.80
N VAL A 1193 -19.91 -20.86 74.56
CA VAL A 1193 -18.88 -21.15 75.59
C VAL A 1193 -17.65 -20.23 75.46
N PRO A 1194 -16.98 -19.83 76.56
CA PRO A 1194 -15.88 -18.87 76.49
C PRO A 1194 -14.60 -19.49 75.89
N VAL A 1195 -13.92 -18.73 75.03
CA VAL A 1195 -12.63 -19.10 74.45
C VAL A 1195 -11.53 -18.90 75.49
N THR A 1196 -10.99 -19.99 76.01
CA THR A 1196 -9.96 -19.94 77.06
C THR A 1196 -8.64 -19.40 76.50
N GLY A 1197 -8.22 -18.22 76.96
CA GLY A 1197 -6.91 -17.64 76.64
C GLY A 1197 -6.87 -16.58 75.53
N VAL A 1198 -7.99 -16.19 74.92
CA VAL A 1198 -8.02 -15.12 73.90
C VAL A 1198 -8.92 -13.97 74.35
N THR A 1199 -8.33 -12.77 74.47
CA THR A 1199 -9.04 -11.53 74.82
C THR A 1199 -8.58 -10.38 73.93
N GLU A 1200 -9.50 -9.83 73.13
CA GLU A 1200 -9.30 -8.57 72.42
C GLU A 1200 -9.81 -7.42 73.29
N ALA A 1201 -9.02 -6.35 73.45
CA ALA A 1201 -9.35 -5.16 74.26
C ALA A 1201 -9.94 -5.43 75.66
N GLY A 1202 -9.51 -6.52 76.32
CA GLY A 1202 -9.93 -6.86 77.69
C GLY A 1202 -11.31 -7.53 77.82
N LYS A 1203 -11.92 -7.99 76.72
CA LYS A 1203 -13.19 -8.77 76.74
C LYS A 1203 -12.94 -10.23 76.37
N THR A 1204 -13.67 -11.14 77.01
CA THR A 1204 -13.63 -12.59 76.73
C THR A 1204 -14.41 -12.91 75.47
N LEU A 1205 -13.77 -13.56 74.50
CA LEU A 1205 -14.41 -14.04 73.28
C LEU A 1205 -15.17 -15.36 73.53
N TRP A 1206 -16.18 -15.65 72.71
CA TRP A 1206 -17.04 -16.82 72.86
C TRP A 1206 -17.11 -17.63 71.55
N LYS A 1207 -17.24 -18.95 71.66
CA LYS A 1207 -17.38 -19.89 70.54
C LYS A 1207 -18.57 -20.83 70.75
N PHE A 1208 -19.01 -21.47 69.67
CA PHE A 1208 -20.07 -22.48 69.67
C PHE A 1208 -19.56 -23.85 70.14
N ASP A 1209 -20.46 -24.68 70.70
CA ASP A 1209 -20.19 -26.08 71.01
C ASP A 1209 -20.63 -26.99 69.84
N PRO A 1210 -19.70 -27.70 69.16
CA PRO A 1210 -20.02 -28.50 67.98
C PRO A 1210 -20.84 -29.77 68.27
N ALA A 1211 -21.19 -30.09 69.52
CA ALA A 1211 -21.93 -31.31 69.88
C ALA A 1211 -23.43 -31.30 69.52
N SER A 1212 -23.97 -30.22 68.92
CA SER A 1212 -25.40 -30.06 68.63
C SER A 1212 -25.76 -30.31 67.16
N THR A 1213 -26.71 -31.22 66.90
CA THR A 1213 -27.05 -31.71 65.56
C THR A 1213 -28.30 -31.05 64.95
N THR A 1214 -28.22 -29.76 64.59
CA THR A 1214 -29.01 -29.11 63.50
C THR A 1214 -28.48 -27.67 63.24
N PRO A 1215 -28.65 -27.08 62.03
CA PRO A 1215 -27.69 -26.08 61.54
C PRO A 1215 -28.08 -24.59 61.67
N ARG A 1216 -27.07 -23.80 62.05
CA ARG A 1216 -26.66 -22.44 61.59
C ARG A 1216 -27.65 -21.26 61.65
N CYS A 1217 -27.11 -20.09 62.03
CA CYS A 1217 -27.74 -18.78 61.88
C CYS A 1217 -27.17 -18.05 60.64
N GLY A 1218 -28.03 -17.32 59.94
CA GLY A 1218 -27.68 -16.48 58.79
C GLY A 1218 -28.74 -16.60 57.69
N ALA A 1219 -29.29 -15.46 57.24
CA ALA A 1219 -30.15 -15.40 56.07
C ALA A 1219 -29.41 -15.91 54.83
N ARG A 1220 -30.13 -16.60 53.94
CA ARG A 1220 -29.61 -17.07 52.65
C ARG A 1220 -30.76 -17.18 51.67
N ASP A 1221 -30.76 -16.31 50.67
CA ASP A 1221 -31.57 -16.49 49.48
C ASP A 1221 -31.18 -17.79 48.77
N ARG A 1222 -32.14 -18.41 48.09
CA ARG A 1222 -31.98 -19.69 47.40
C ARG A 1222 -32.47 -19.55 45.97
N GLY A 1223 -31.60 -19.85 45.01
CA GLY A 1223 -31.85 -19.90 43.57
C GLY A 1223 -30.56 -20.27 42.85
N THR A 1224 -30.61 -20.52 41.53
CA THR A 1224 -29.46 -20.97 40.73
C THR A 1224 -29.22 -20.14 39.45
N PRO A 1225 -29.27 -18.80 39.52
CA PRO A 1225 -29.31 -17.94 38.33
C PRO A 1225 -28.07 -18.11 37.44
N GLY A 1226 -28.33 -18.28 36.14
CA GLY A 1226 -27.31 -18.51 35.11
C GLY A 1226 -26.90 -19.98 34.93
N THR A 1227 -27.63 -20.94 35.51
CA THR A 1227 -27.34 -22.38 35.38
C THR A 1227 -28.59 -23.21 35.19
N GLY A 1228 -28.47 -24.36 34.50
CA GLY A 1228 -29.64 -25.18 34.14
C GLY A 1228 -30.33 -25.85 35.34
N ASN A 1229 -31.56 -25.43 35.63
CA ASN A 1229 -32.37 -25.93 36.76
C ASN A 1229 -32.50 -27.45 36.76
N THR A 1230 -31.89 -28.09 37.76
CA THR A 1230 -31.84 -29.56 37.93
C THR A 1230 -32.22 -29.97 39.36
N CYS A 1231 -33.48 -29.74 39.72
CA CYS A 1231 -34.11 -30.54 40.77
C CYS A 1231 -34.33 -31.99 40.27
N PRO A 1232 -33.95 -33.01 41.06
CA PRO A 1232 -34.44 -34.39 40.91
C PRO A 1232 -35.93 -34.57 41.23
#